data_AF-A0A1F5BBE5-F1
#
_entry.id   AF-A0A1F5BBE5-F1
#
_cell.length_a   1.000
_cell.length_b   1.000
_cell.length_c   1.000
_cell.angle_alpha   90.00
_cell.angle_beta   90.00
_cell.angle_gamma   90.00
#
_symmetry.space_group_name_H-M   'P 1'
#
loop_
_entity.id
_entity.type
_entity.pdbx_description
1 polymer ?
#
loop_
_entity_poly.entity_id
_entity_poly.type
_entity_poly.pdbx_seq_one_letter_code
_entity_poly.pdbx_strand_id
1 'polypeptide(L)'
;MTIVGLHVLDFAIVLVFILIVLGLGWRASRRTKTTEDFYVAGRRLGKFYQFFLNLGTSTNADQAIIVSREVYRQGIGGMWIQYLVLFLTPFYWFTTAFFRRVRLVTIGDFFAERFKSRFLGAAFAVFTLFMAFLGNGVGYMVAAKTMMALTPKPVEKYTLQERQSVDLFNEYQALKAKAEKSDLAPADEERLTELGERQKKGELKAFISYTDSVGIYLVYTVIVAVYTMMGGFLAAAITDVIQGFLLTTFSLMLIPIALHRVGGFAGLHASVPDFMFRLFGSAATSEYAWYTILAMVLANLVSIIAVASGMQTAGSAKNEMTARVGMIGGMFFKRFIMIFWALTGLLAIALYSGKLHDPDLIWGHMTMDLLFPGAIGLMMAGVLSAKMSSLAGSSVAYSALFIRNLYQPFVKPKSDRHLINVGRVAIGATLLGGVGVALFIGNLLDLFKYFISLPAIFGAAIWLGFLWRRVTRTAVIAQVFICFAIYAFVPNVFQSLEWARTRPGFLRETRAQTVTITTQAVREDVEAGRAAKVGEVIRKEHTSPPEGIFYEKVARRDATDPASPRIGIGRFHAELWVLSWFGADFSGSSKAQLSAVRFGFDALFPFLLLFLLSAVTKPVPKSDLDRFFARVHTPVQPTPEEEERALRHAVEHYEEVEKRKLKPGSNWEIMKPKLIDVIGFGGCWLLVGVIILLLWLMVNIR
;
A
#
# COMPACT_ATOMS: atom_id res chain seq x y z
N MET A 1 30.86 -22.44 -9.23
CA MET A 1 30.13 -22.27 -10.52
C MET A 1 29.03 -21.25 -10.31
N THR A 2 28.76 -20.38 -11.30
CA THR A 2 27.68 -19.39 -11.21
C THR A 2 26.71 -19.53 -12.39
N ILE A 3 25.41 -19.36 -12.12
CA ILE A 3 24.32 -19.40 -13.09
C ILE A 3 23.61 -18.05 -12.99
N VAL A 4 23.63 -17.24 -14.06
CA VAL A 4 23.00 -15.90 -14.09
C VAL A 4 23.52 -15.00 -12.95
N GLY A 5 24.82 -15.09 -12.63
CA GLY A 5 25.45 -14.30 -11.56
C GLY A 5 25.24 -14.84 -10.14
N LEU A 6 24.41 -15.86 -9.94
CA LEU A 6 24.17 -16.50 -8.65
C LEU A 6 25.02 -17.75 -8.48
N HIS A 7 25.33 -18.10 -7.23
CA HIS A 7 25.93 -19.40 -6.96
C HIS A 7 24.94 -20.52 -7.31
N VAL A 8 25.43 -21.69 -7.73
CA VAL A 8 24.56 -22.84 -8.08
C VAL A 8 23.62 -23.21 -6.93
N LEU A 9 24.08 -23.08 -5.68
CA LEU A 9 23.28 -23.32 -4.48
C LEU A 9 22.11 -22.33 -4.37
N ASP A 10 22.34 -21.04 -4.64
CA ASP A 10 21.31 -20.01 -4.59
C ASP A 10 20.22 -20.28 -5.62
N PHE A 11 20.65 -20.59 -6.85
CA PHE A 11 19.74 -20.93 -7.95
C PHE A 11 18.92 -22.18 -7.63
N ALA A 12 19.54 -23.21 -7.06
CA ALA A 12 18.86 -24.44 -6.65
C ALA A 12 17.78 -24.17 -5.59
N ILE A 13 18.06 -23.32 -4.60
CA ILE A 13 17.08 -22.95 -3.55
C ILE A 13 15.86 -22.25 -4.15
N VAL A 14 16.07 -21.28 -5.05
CA VAL A 14 14.97 -20.59 -5.73
C VAL A 14 14.15 -21.58 -6.57
N LEU A 15 14.80 -22.49 -7.29
CA LEU A 15 14.12 -23.51 -8.09
C LEU A 15 13.28 -24.46 -7.22
N VAL A 16 13.85 -24.96 -6.12
CA VAL A 16 13.14 -25.82 -5.17
C VAL A 16 11.93 -25.11 -4.59
N PHE A 17 12.06 -23.83 -4.21
CA PHE A 17 10.94 -23.02 -3.75
C PHE A 17 9.81 -22.95 -4.78
N ILE A 18 10.13 -22.67 -6.05
CA ILE A 18 9.14 -22.60 -7.14
C ILE A 18 8.44 -23.96 -7.30
N LEU A 19 9.19 -25.07 -7.30
CA LEU A 19 8.63 -26.42 -7.43
C LEU A 19 7.70 -26.77 -6.27
N ILE A 20 8.03 -26.38 -5.03
CA ILE A 20 7.19 -26.57 -3.85
C ILE A 20 5.86 -25.82 -4.02
N VAL A 21 5.91 -24.54 -4.42
CA VAL A 21 4.71 -23.72 -4.64
C VAL A 21 3.81 -24.33 -5.71
N LEU A 22 4.38 -24.73 -6.85
CA LEU A 22 3.65 -25.39 -7.93
C LEU A 22 3.03 -26.73 -7.48
N GLY A 23 3.79 -27.54 -6.75
CA GLY A 23 3.33 -28.83 -6.21
C GLY A 23 2.16 -28.68 -5.23
N LEU A 24 2.20 -27.64 -4.37
CA LEU A 24 1.10 -27.33 -3.46
C LEU A 24 -0.14 -26.82 -4.20
N GLY A 25 0.04 -25.97 -5.22
CA GLY A 25 -1.04 -25.53 -6.09
C GLY A 25 -1.73 -26.71 -6.79
N TRP A 26 -0.94 -27.65 -7.32
CA TRP A 26 -1.47 -28.87 -7.93
C TRP A 26 -2.21 -29.75 -6.93
N ARG A 27 -1.67 -29.96 -5.72
CA ARG A 27 -2.34 -30.72 -4.67
C ARG A 27 -3.66 -30.08 -4.26
N ALA A 28 -3.71 -28.75 -4.13
CA ALA A 28 -4.92 -28.00 -3.80
C ALA A 28 -5.98 -28.10 -4.91
N SER A 29 -5.58 -28.11 -6.19
CA SER A 29 -6.49 -28.22 -7.33
C SER A 29 -7.38 -29.46 -7.30
N ARG A 30 -6.88 -30.57 -6.74
CA ARG A 30 -7.65 -31.81 -6.58
C ARG A 30 -8.86 -31.66 -5.64
N ARG A 31 -8.85 -30.63 -4.78
CA ARG A 31 -9.93 -30.31 -3.84
C ARG A 31 -10.87 -29.21 -4.34
N THR A 32 -10.55 -28.56 -5.45
CA THR A 32 -11.28 -27.40 -5.96
C THR A 32 -12.24 -27.82 -7.08
N LYS A 33 -13.50 -28.13 -6.74
CA LYS A 33 -14.51 -28.62 -7.71
C LYS A 33 -15.62 -27.61 -7.99
N THR A 34 -15.98 -26.82 -6.98
CA THR A 34 -17.07 -25.84 -7.07
C THR A 34 -16.54 -24.41 -7.12
N THR A 35 -17.40 -23.47 -7.51
CA THR A 35 -17.08 -22.04 -7.44
C THR A 35 -16.81 -21.57 -6.01
N GLU A 36 -17.50 -22.14 -5.02
CA GLU A 36 -17.26 -21.84 -3.60
C GLU A 36 -15.88 -22.34 -3.13
N ASP A 37 -15.45 -23.53 -3.58
CA ASP A 37 -14.09 -24.02 -3.32
C ASP A 37 -13.04 -23.10 -3.96
N PHE A 38 -13.30 -22.66 -5.20
CA PHE A 38 -12.34 -21.87 -5.97
C PHE A 38 -12.17 -20.46 -5.41
N TYR A 39 -13.25 -19.78 -5.04
CA TYR A 39 -13.22 -18.38 -4.64
C TYR A 39 -13.11 -18.16 -3.13
N VAL A 40 -13.65 -19.05 -2.29
CA VAL A 40 -13.65 -18.86 -0.83
C VAL A 40 -13.17 -20.11 -0.07
N ALA A 41 -12.47 -21.02 -0.75
CA ALA A 41 -11.91 -22.24 -0.15
C ALA A 41 -12.96 -23.05 0.64
N GLY A 42 -14.21 -23.09 0.13
CA GLY A 42 -15.32 -23.80 0.74
C GLY A 42 -15.76 -23.25 2.09
N ARG A 43 -15.27 -22.05 2.50
CA ARG A 43 -15.49 -21.42 3.81
C ARG A 43 -15.03 -22.27 4.99
N ARG A 44 -13.94 -23.03 4.83
CA ARG A 44 -13.47 -24.00 5.84
C ARG A 44 -12.12 -23.62 6.47
N LEU A 45 -11.53 -22.48 6.11
CA LEU A 45 -10.20 -22.13 6.59
C LEU A 45 -10.21 -21.87 8.09
N GLY A 46 -9.31 -22.55 8.81
CA GLY A 46 -9.07 -22.40 10.24
C GLY A 46 -8.20 -21.19 10.56
N LYS A 47 -8.02 -20.90 11.86
CA LYS A 47 -7.26 -19.73 12.36
C LYS A 47 -5.83 -19.68 11.83
N PHE A 48 -5.17 -20.84 11.76
CA PHE A 48 -3.79 -20.95 11.28
C PHE A 48 -3.64 -20.50 9.81
N TYR A 49 -4.46 -21.05 8.90
CA TYR A 49 -4.44 -20.63 7.49
C TYR A 49 -4.88 -19.18 7.33
N GLN A 50 -5.88 -18.72 8.09
CA GLN A 50 -6.31 -17.32 8.07
C GLN A 50 -5.19 -16.38 8.53
N PHE A 51 -4.41 -16.74 9.55
CA PHE A 51 -3.27 -15.94 10.00
C PHE A 51 -2.27 -15.71 8.86
N PHE A 52 -1.81 -16.79 8.24
CA PHE A 52 -0.82 -16.71 7.16
C PHE A 52 -1.38 -16.07 5.90
N LEU A 53 -2.63 -16.33 5.55
CA LEU A 53 -3.31 -15.68 4.43
C LEU A 53 -3.39 -14.16 4.61
N ASN A 54 -3.74 -13.69 5.81
CA ASN A 54 -3.78 -12.24 6.09
C ASN A 54 -2.38 -11.64 6.24
N LEU A 55 -1.39 -12.41 6.70
CA LEU A 55 0.02 -12.00 6.70
C LEU A 55 0.55 -11.84 5.27
N GLY A 56 0.31 -12.83 4.41
CA GLY A 56 0.74 -12.86 3.00
C GLY A 56 0.09 -11.76 2.18
N THR A 57 -1.24 -11.67 2.20
CA THR A 57 -1.99 -10.62 1.46
C THR A 57 -1.72 -9.19 1.95
N SER A 58 -1.29 -9.02 3.21
CA SER A 58 -0.89 -7.70 3.71
C SER A 58 0.58 -7.39 3.46
N THR A 59 1.39 -8.38 3.10
CA THR A 59 2.84 -8.23 2.92
C THR A 59 3.22 -8.33 1.47
N ASN A 60 4.13 -7.44 1.08
CA ASN A 60 4.70 -7.42 -0.24
C ASN A 60 6.22 -7.33 -0.11
N ALA A 61 6.97 -7.93 -1.02
CA ALA A 61 8.43 -8.00 -0.92
C ALA A 61 9.13 -6.63 -0.98
N ASP A 62 8.51 -5.68 -1.66
CA ASP A 62 8.97 -4.30 -1.71
C ASP A 62 8.83 -3.59 -0.38
N GLN A 63 7.97 -4.05 0.53
CA GLN A 63 7.73 -3.35 1.80
C GLN A 63 8.97 -3.42 2.69
N ALA A 64 9.71 -4.53 2.68
CA ALA A 64 10.99 -4.61 3.38
C ALA A 64 11.99 -3.57 2.85
N ILE A 65 12.04 -3.42 1.53
CA ILE A 65 12.93 -2.47 0.85
C ILE A 65 12.48 -1.04 1.11
N ILE A 66 11.19 -0.74 0.94
CA ILE A 66 10.60 0.58 1.15
C ILE A 66 10.75 1.01 2.60
N VAL A 67 10.50 0.12 3.57
CA VAL A 67 10.71 0.41 4.99
C VAL A 67 12.17 0.75 5.27
N SER A 68 13.10 -0.13 4.89
CA SER A 68 14.54 0.12 5.11
C SER A 68 15.02 1.37 4.40
N ARG A 69 14.49 1.64 3.20
CA ARG A 69 14.78 2.83 2.40
C ARG A 69 14.31 4.11 3.06
N GLU A 70 13.06 4.15 3.51
CA GLU A 70 12.52 5.34 4.18
C GLU A 70 13.29 5.61 5.46
N VAL A 71 13.65 4.56 6.20
CA VAL A 71 14.49 4.69 7.39
C VAL A 71 15.89 5.18 7.04
N TYR A 72 16.50 4.70 5.95
CA TYR A 72 17.80 5.20 5.49
C TYR A 72 17.75 6.68 5.10
N ARG A 73 16.66 7.13 4.44
CA ARG A 73 16.51 8.52 3.98
C ARG A 73 16.16 9.50 5.09
N GLN A 74 15.26 9.11 6.00
CA GLN A 74 14.59 10.03 6.93
C GLN A 74 14.74 9.63 8.41
N GLY A 75 15.45 8.53 8.68
CA GLY A 75 15.51 7.91 10.00
C GLY A 75 14.20 7.20 10.37
N ILE A 76 14.07 6.82 11.64
CA ILE A 76 12.93 6.08 12.17
C ILE A 76 11.60 6.84 11.97
N GLY A 77 11.63 8.17 11.87
CA GLY A 77 10.44 8.96 11.54
C GLY A 77 9.76 8.56 10.21
N GLY A 78 10.53 8.03 9.24
CA GLY A 78 9.98 7.51 7.98
C GLY A 78 9.05 6.30 8.16
N MET A 79 9.09 5.62 9.32
CA MET A 79 8.23 4.47 9.62
C MET A 79 6.75 4.83 9.72
N TRP A 80 6.39 6.07 10.04
CA TRP A 80 5.00 6.44 10.28
C TRP A 80 4.10 6.24 9.07
N ILE A 81 4.63 6.42 7.86
CA ILE A 81 3.91 6.15 6.61
C ILE A 81 3.50 4.68 6.53
N GLN A 82 4.40 3.78 6.92
CA GLN A 82 4.17 2.34 6.89
C GLN A 82 3.30 1.88 8.08
N TYR A 83 3.33 2.64 9.18
CA TYR A 83 2.53 2.41 10.39
C TYR A 83 1.15 3.08 10.34
N LEU A 84 0.75 3.76 9.27
CA LEU A 84 -0.63 4.24 9.12
C LEU A 84 -1.65 3.11 9.35
N VAL A 85 -1.36 1.92 8.82
CA VAL A 85 -2.22 0.73 8.96
C VAL A 85 -2.19 0.13 10.37
N LEU A 86 -1.17 0.44 11.21
CA LEU A 86 -1.13 0.00 12.61
C LEU A 86 -2.38 0.47 13.35
N PHE A 87 -2.73 1.75 13.22
CA PHE A 87 -3.91 2.37 13.83
C PHE A 87 -5.24 1.93 13.22
N LEU A 88 -5.21 1.38 12.01
CA LEU A 88 -6.38 0.82 11.33
C LEU A 88 -6.68 -0.62 11.77
N THR A 89 -5.65 -1.34 12.24
CA THR A 89 -5.74 -2.76 12.60
C THR A 89 -6.90 -3.07 13.56
N PRO A 90 -7.14 -2.28 14.63
CA PRO A 90 -8.26 -2.52 15.54
C PRO A 90 -9.63 -2.55 14.84
N PHE A 91 -9.83 -1.75 13.79
CA PHE A 91 -11.11 -1.68 13.07
C PHE A 91 -11.40 -2.93 12.24
N TYR A 92 -10.39 -3.72 11.89
CA TYR A 92 -10.59 -5.03 11.26
C TYR A 92 -11.34 -6.01 12.16
N TRP A 93 -11.34 -5.81 13.49
CA TRP A 93 -12.18 -6.59 14.41
C TRP A 93 -13.66 -6.58 13.99
N PHE A 94 -14.14 -5.42 13.51
CA PHE A 94 -15.51 -5.23 13.08
C PHE A 94 -15.72 -5.53 11.60
N THR A 95 -14.89 -4.97 10.71
CA THR A 95 -15.11 -5.09 9.26
C THR A 95 -15.01 -6.53 8.79
N THR A 96 -14.06 -7.31 9.31
CA THR A 96 -13.93 -8.74 9.00
C THR A 96 -15.14 -9.54 9.49
N ALA A 97 -15.74 -9.13 10.62
CA ALA A 97 -16.98 -9.74 11.10
C ALA A 97 -18.16 -9.46 10.16
N PHE A 98 -18.29 -8.21 9.72
CA PHE A 98 -19.33 -7.80 8.78
C PHE A 98 -19.21 -8.58 7.47
N PHE A 99 -18.00 -8.66 6.90
CA PHE A 99 -17.74 -9.41 5.68
C PHE A 99 -18.04 -10.91 5.82
N ARG A 100 -17.64 -11.53 6.94
CA ARG A 100 -17.96 -12.94 7.16
C ARG A 100 -19.45 -13.18 7.33
N ARG A 101 -20.19 -12.27 7.98
CA ARG A 101 -21.63 -12.39 8.25
C ARG A 101 -22.49 -12.09 7.04
N VAL A 102 -22.13 -11.19 6.12
CA VAL A 102 -22.99 -10.98 4.93
C VAL A 102 -23.07 -12.18 3.99
N ARG A 103 -22.16 -13.16 4.12
CA ARG A 103 -22.09 -14.38 3.30
C ARG A 103 -21.91 -14.09 1.80
N LEU A 104 -21.41 -12.90 1.48
CA LEU A 104 -21.09 -12.49 0.12
C LEU A 104 -19.68 -12.93 -0.27
N VAL A 105 -19.43 -12.97 -1.58
CA VAL A 105 -18.11 -13.31 -2.14
C VAL A 105 -17.35 -12.04 -2.51
N THR A 106 -18.05 -11.04 -3.07
CA THR A 106 -17.45 -9.81 -3.58
C THR A 106 -18.14 -8.56 -3.04
N ILE A 107 -17.40 -7.46 -2.90
CA ILE A 107 -17.97 -6.16 -2.53
C ILE A 107 -18.98 -5.67 -3.58
N GLY A 108 -18.84 -6.08 -4.85
CA GLY A 108 -19.86 -5.82 -5.87
C GLY A 108 -21.23 -6.44 -5.52
N ASP A 109 -21.23 -7.67 -4.96
CA ASP A 109 -22.46 -8.30 -4.46
C ASP A 109 -23.10 -7.50 -3.32
N PHE A 110 -22.29 -6.81 -2.51
CA PHE A 110 -22.79 -5.96 -1.43
C PHE A 110 -23.64 -4.82 -1.99
N PHE A 111 -23.22 -4.17 -3.07
CA PHE A 111 -24.02 -3.12 -3.70
C PHE A 111 -25.33 -3.66 -4.30
N ALA A 112 -25.29 -4.85 -4.88
CA ALA A 112 -26.48 -5.52 -5.39
C ALA A 112 -27.46 -5.89 -4.26
N GLU A 113 -26.96 -6.34 -3.10
CA GLU A 113 -27.81 -6.77 -1.99
C GLU A 113 -28.33 -5.59 -1.15
N ARG A 114 -27.45 -4.64 -0.77
CA ARG A 114 -27.75 -3.50 0.10
C ARG A 114 -28.52 -2.38 -0.59
N PHE A 115 -28.27 -2.14 -1.88
CA PHE A 115 -28.85 -1.01 -2.62
C PHE A 115 -29.71 -1.45 -3.81
N LYS A 116 -29.90 -2.77 -4.02
CA LYS A 116 -30.63 -3.32 -5.17
C LYS A 116 -30.16 -2.74 -6.51
N SER A 117 -28.84 -2.52 -6.64
CA SER A 117 -28.24 -1.85 -7.78
C SER A 117 -27.10 -2.67 -8.36
N ARG A 118 -27.36 -3.36 -9.48
CA ARG A 118 -26.32 -4.03 -10.27
C ARG A 118 -25.34 -3.02 -10.90
N PHE A 119 -25.82 -1.81 -11.20
CA PHE A 119 -24.97 -0.74 -11.72
C PHE A 119 -23.85 -0.35 -10.75
N LEU A 120 -24.16 -0.17 -9.45
CA LEU A 120 -23.15 0.14 -8.45
C LEU A 120 -22.13 -0.99 -8.29
N GLY A 121 -22.59 -2.25 -8.30
CA GLY A 121 -21.72 -3.42 -8.27
C GLY A 121 -20.78 -3.47 -9.49
N ALA A 122 -21.31 -3.20 -10.69
CA ALA A 122 -20.52 -3.13 -11.92
C ALA A 122 -19.54 -1.95 -11.93
N ALA A 123 -19.97 -0.76 -11.48
CA ALA A 123 -19.11 0.43 -11.39
C ALA A 123 -17.94 0.19 -10.43
N PHE A 124 -18.20 -0.38 -9.26
CA PHE A 124 -17.16 -0.79 -8.33
C PHE A 124 -16.23 -1.85 -8.95
N ALA A 125 -16.78 -2.82 -9.69
CA ALA A 125 -16.00 -3.85 -10.35
C ALA A 125 -15.05 -3.28 -11.42
N VAL A 126 -15.56 -2.43 -12.33
CA VAL A 126 -14.75 -1.78 -13.37
C VAL A 126 -13.64 -0.93 -12.74
N PHE A 127 -14.00 -0.10 -11.75
CA PHE A 127 -13.04 0.73 -11.03
C PHE A 127 -11.95 -0.11 -10.35
N THR A 128 -12.33 -1.16 -9.64
CA THR A 128 -11.39 -2.04 -8.92
C THR A 128 -10.49 -2.81 -9.88
N LEU A 129 -11.02 -3.31 -11.00
CA LEU A 129 -10.24 -4.02 -12.01
C LEU A 129 -9.24 -3.09 -12.71
N PHE A 130 -9.61 -1.84 -12.97
CA PHE A 130 -8.67 -0.83 -13.46
C PHE A 130 -7.54 -0.58 -12.46
N MET A 131 -7.89 -0.36 -11.18
CA MET A 131 -6.89 -0.20 -10.11
C MET A 131 -6.03 -1.46 -9.93
N ALA A 132 -6.56 -2.64 -10.20
CA ALA A 132 -5.82 -3.90 -10.14
C ALA A 132 -4.69 -3.94 -11.18
N PHE A 133 -4.93 -3.47 -12.41
CA PHE A 133 -3.87 -3.39 -13.43
C PHE A 133 -2.75 -2.45 -12.98
N LEU A 134 -3.10 -1.26 -12.47
CA LEU A 134 -2.14 -0.30 -11.94
C LEU A 134 -1.33 -0.89 -10.77
N GLY A 135 -2.00 -1.52 -9.80
CA GLY A 135 -1.39 -2.16 -8.64
C GLY A 135 -0.46 -3.30 -9.00
N ASN A 136 -0.90 -4.18 -9.90
CA ASN A 136 -0.08 -5.29 -10.38
C ASN A 136 1.15 -4.79 -11.13
N GLY A 137 1.01 -3.77 -12.00
CA GLY A 137 2.13 -3.20 -12.74
C GLY A 137 3.23 -2.61 -11.85
N VAL A 138 2.84 -1.80 -10.86
CA VAL A 138 3.74 -1.30 -9.80
C VAL A 138 4.42 -2.48 -9.08
N GLY A 139 3.65 -3.52 -8.74
CA GLY A 139 4.17 -4.73 -8.11
C GLY A 139 5.24 -5.45 -8.93
N TYR A 140 5.01 -5.62 -10.24
CA TYR A 140 5.98 -6.20 -11.18
C TYR A 140 7.24 -5.36 -11.24
N MET A 141 7.12 -4.04 -11.47
CA MET A 141 8.25 -3.13 -11.59
C MET A 141 9.20 -3.23 -10.39
N VAL A 142 8.65 -3.22 -9.18
CA VAL A 142 9.48 -3.32 -7.99
C VAL A 142 10.11 -4.70 -7.84
N ALA A 143 9.35 -5.78 -8.07
CA ALA A 143 9.88 -7.14 -8.01
C ALA A 143 11.06 -7.34 -8.97
N ALA A 144 10.98 -6.82 -10.20
CA ALA A 144 12.10 -6.90 -11.13
C ALA A 144 13.29 -6.05 -10.69
N LYS A 145 13.08 -4.82 -10.20
CA LYS A 145 14.19 -4.01 -9.68
C LYS A 145 14.93 -4.71 -8.55
N THR A 146 14.20 -5.31 -7.61
CA THR A 146 14.81 -6.08 -6.51
C THR A 146 15.60 -7.27 -7.04
N MET A 147 15.02 -8.04 -7.98
CA MET A 147 15.69 -9.21 -8.54
C MET A 147 16.94 -8.83 -9.32
N MET A 148 16.88 -7.76 -10.11
CA MET A 148 18.02 -7.25 -10.86
C MET A 148 19.16 -6.81 -9.93
N ALA A 149 18.83 -6.16 -8.81
CA ALA A 149 19.80 -5.75 -7.80
C ALA A 149 20.51 -6.94 -7.11
N LEU A 150 19.90 -8.14 -7.15
CA LEU A 150 20.46 -9.38 -6.61
C LEU A 150 21.21 -10.21 -7.66
N THR A 151 21.16 -9.81 -8.93
CA THR A 151 21.87 -10.46 -10.04
C THR A 151 22.73 -9.46 -10.84
N PRO A 152 23.57 -8.63 -10.18
CA PRO A 152 24.40 -7.67 -10.89
C PRO A 152 25.41 -8.39 -11.79
N LYS A 153 25.58 -7.85 -12.99
CA LYS A 153 26.63 -8.28 -13.91
C LYS A 153 27.95 -7.64 -13.43
N PRO A 154 29.06 -8.40 -13.35
CA PRO A 154 30.37 -7.84 -13.05
C PRO A 154 30.79 -6.85 -14.13
N VAL A 155 31.48 -5.76 -13.73
CA VAL A 155 31.89 -4.67 -14.63
C VAL A 155 32.79 -5.20 -15.75
N GLU A 156 33.56 -6.26 -15.50
CA GLU A 156 34.44 -6.91 -16.48
C GLU A 156 33.67 -7.56 -17.64
N LYS A 157 32.39 -7.87 -17.43
CA LYS A 157 31.52 -8.45 -18.45
C LYS A 157 30.65 -7.42 -19.16
N TYR A 158 30.78 -6.13 -18.83
CA TYR A 158 29.99 -5.08 -19.48
C TYR A 158 30.37 -4.98 -20.96
N THR A 159 29.38 -4.86 -21.82
CA THR A 159 29.61 -4.42 -23.19
C THR A 159 30.04 -2.95 -23.18
N LEU A 160 30.66 -2.47 -24.26
CA LEU A 160 31.08 -1.07 -24.36
C LEU A 160 29.90 -0.10 -24.17
N GLN A 161 28.73 -0.41 -24.73
CA GLN A 161 27.51 0.39 -24.55
C GLN A 161 26.98 0.34 -23.11
N GLU A 162 26.99 -0.84 -22.49
CA GLU A 162 26.58 -1.02 -21.10
C GLU A 162 27.45 -0.20 -20.14
N ARG A 163 28.77 -0.23 -20.35
CA ARG A 163 29.73 0.54 -19.55
C ARG A 163 29.54 2.04 -19.73
N GLN A 164 29.37 2.50 -20.97
CA GLN A 164 29.05 3.91 -21.25
C GLN A 164 27.77 4.38 -20.54
N SER A 165 26.70 3.57 -20.54
CA SER A 165 25.45 3.92 -19.85
C SER A 165 25.64 4.11 -18.34
N VAL A 166 26.46 3.25 -17.71
CA VAL A 166 26.76 3.32 -16.27
C VAL A 166 27.69 4.49 -15.96
N ASP A 167 28.71 4.73 -16.78
CA ASP A 167 29.64 5.85 -16.59
C ASP A 167 28.91 7.20 -16.72
N LEU A 168 28.03 7.34 -17.72
CA LEU A 168 27.17 8.52 -17.89
C LEU A 168 26.17 8.69 -16.72
N PHE A 169 25.68 7.60 -16.13
CA PHE A 169 24.85 7.67 -14.93
C PHE A 169 25.65 8.19 -13.73
N ASN A 170 26.88 7.70 -13.54
CA ASN A 170 27.75 8.16 -12.47
C ASN A 170 28.14 9.64 -12.64
N GLU A 171 28.43 10.06 -13.88
CA GLU A 171 28.65 11.46 -14.23
C GLU A 171 27.42 12.32 -13.87
N TYR A 172 26.22 11.87 -14.25
CA TYR A 172 24.97 12.55 -13.91
C TYR A 172 24.79 12.74 -12.40
N GLN A 173 25.06 11.70 -11.60
CA GLN A 173 24.96 11.79 -10.13
C GLN A 173 26.02 12.73 -9.54
N ALA A 174 27.25 12.69 -10.05
CA ALA A 174 28.32 13.57 -9.59
C ALA A 174 28.00 15.05 -9.86
N LEU A 175 27.52 15.36 -11.07
CA LEU A 175 27.08 16.70 -11.44
C LEU A 175 25.88 17.16 -10.60
N LYS A 176 24.92 16.26 -10.36
CA LYS A 176 23.77 16.56 -9.50
C LYS A 176 24.19 16.86 -8.06
N ALA A 177 25.15 16.11 -7.51
CA ALA A 177 25.70 16.36 -6.18
C ALA A 177 26.47 17.70 -6.09
N LYS A 178 27.15 18.11 -7.16
CA LYS A 178 27.73 19.46 -7.27
C LYS A 178 26.66 20.55 -7.34
N ALA A 179 25.57 20.29 -8.07
CA ALA A 179 24.43 21.20 -8.19
C ALA A 179 23.81 21.55 -6.83
N GLU A 180 23.63 20.53 -5.98
CA GLU A 180 23.10 20.70 -4.63
C GLU A 180 24.00 21.55 -3.73
N LYS A 181 25.30 21.64 -4.04
CA LYS A 181 26.28 22.48 -3.34
C LYS A 181 26.47 23.87 -3.97
N SER A 182 25.69 24.20 -5.02
CA SER A 182 25.81 25.45 -5.79
C SER A 182 27.20 25.69 -6.41
N ASP A 183 27.90 24.61 -6.78
CA ASP A 183 29.30 24.63 -7.25
C ASP A 183 29.42 24.22 -8.73
N LEU A 184 28.46 24.63 -9.57
CA LEU A 184 28.38 24.24 -10.99
C LEU A 184 28.92 25.34 -11.92
N ALA A 185 29.80 24.95 -12.83
CA ALA A 185 30.15 25.76 -13.99
C ALA A 185 29.01 25.72 -15.05
N PRO A 186 28.87 26.74 -15.92
CA PRO A 186 27.82 26.77 -16.94
C PRO A 186 27.80 25.55 -17.88
N ALA A 187 28.98 25.02 -18.23
CA ALA A 187 29.10 23.81 -19.05
C ALA A 187 28.62 22.54 -18.31
N ASP A 188 28.86 22.47 -17.00
CA ASP A 188 28.40 21.36 -16.16
C ASP A 188 26.87 21.38 -15.99
N GLU A 189 26.25 22.56 -16.02
CA GLU A 189 24.79 22.75 -15.96
C GLU A 189 24.09 22.31 -17.26
N GLU A 190 24.67 22.63 -18.42
CA GLU A 190 24.21 22.14 -19.72
C GLU A 190 24.34 20.61 -19.80
N ARG A 191 25.48 20.07 -19.35
CA ARG A 191 25.73 18.63 -19.31
C ARG A 191 24.80 17.90 -18.34
N LEU A 192 24.53 18.47 -17.17
CA LEU A 192 23.55 17.95 -16.21
C LEU A 192 22.14 17.90 -16.80
N THR A 193 21.78 18.91 -17.60
CA THR A 193 20.49 18.98 -18.29
C THR A 193 20.38 17.89 -19.36
N GLU A 194 21.41 17.74 -20.21
CA GLU A 194 21.47 16.68 -21.23
C GLU A 194 21.37 15.27 -20.61
N LEU A 195 22.21 14.99 -19.61
CA LEU A 195 22.20 13.71 -18.90
C LEU A 195 20.87 13.51 -18.16
N GLY A 196 20.27 14.58 -17.63
CA GLY A 196 18.94 14.56 -17.04
C GLY A 196 17.86 14.13 -18.04
N GLU A 197 17.91 14.59 -19.28
CA GLU A 197 16.99 14.15 -20.34
C GLU A 197 17.23 12.68 -20.74
N ARG A 198 18.49 12.25 -20.86
CA ARG A 198 18.83 10.84 -21.11
C ARG A 198 18.38 9.93 -19.95
N GLN A 199 18.50 10.39 -18.71
CA GLN A 199 17.97 9.72 -17.53
C GLN A 199 16.45 9.57 -17.59
N LYS A 200 15.73 10.62 -17.98
CA LYS A 200 14.27 10.59 -18.14
C LYS A 200 13.82 9.58 -19.20
N LYS A 201 14.63 9.39 -20.25
CA LYS A 201 14.42 8.37 -21.29
C LYS A 201 14.80 6.94 -20.85
N GLY A 202 15.40 6.77 -19.68
CA GLY A 202 15.85 5.47 -19.17
C GLY A 202 17.12 4.93 -19.83
N GLU A 203 17.88 5.80 -20.52
CA GLU A 203 19.11 5.44 -21.24
C GLU A 203 20.32 5.30 -20.29
N LEU A 204 20.23 5.92 -19.12
CA LEU A 204 21.25 5.87 -18.06
C LEU A 204 20.84 4.85 -16.99
N LYS A 205 21.73 3.88 -16.71
CA LYS A 205 21.49 2.80 -15.75
C LYS A 205 22.51 2.86 -14.62
N ALA A 206 22.05 2.74 -13.38
CA ALA A 206 22.93 2.70 -12.21
C ALA A 206 23.83 1.45 -12.17
N PHE A 207 23.34 0.32 -12.70
CA PHE A 207 24.09 -0.92 -12.85
C PHE A 207 23.45 -1.78 -13.94
N ILE A 208 24.21 -2.76 -14.43
CA ILE A 208 23.69 -3.77 -15.38
C ILE A 208 23.50 -5.09 -14.63
N SER A 209 22.37 -5.75 -14.88
CA SER A 209 22.02 -7.06 -14.34
C SER A 209 22.10 -8.13 -15.43
N TYR A 210 22.34 -9.38 -15.05
CA TYR A 210 22.20 -10.52 -15.97
C TYR A 210 20.75 -10.78 -16.39
N THR A 211 19.78 -10.27 -15.63
CA THR A 211 18.35 -10.45 -15.89
C THR A 211 17.73 -9.16 -16.38
N ASP A 212 16.84 -9.26 -17.36
CA ASP A 212 16.06 -8.15 -17.85
C ASP A 212 14.69 -8.07 -17.15
N SER A 213 14.13 -6.87 -17.07
CA SER A 213 12.86 -6.65 -16.36
C SER A 213 11.70 -7.39 -17.01
N VAL A 214 11.67 -7.50 -18.35
CA VAL A 214 10.56 -8.13 -19.10
C VAL A 214 10.55 -9.63 -18.86
N GLY A 215 11.70 -10.29 -18.94
CA GLY A 215 11.88 -11.71 -18.64
C GLY A 215 11.44 -12.03 -17.21
N ILE A 216 11.82 -11.19 -16.24
CA ILE A 216 11.35 -11.34 -14.86
C ILE A 216 9.82 -11.22 -14.79
N TYR A 217 9.21 -10.20 -15.40
CA TYR A 217 7.76 -10.02 -15.39
C TYR A 217 7.02 -11.24 -15.96
N LEU A 218 7.50 -11.79 -17.07
CA LEU A 218 6.88 -12.93 -17.75
C LEU A 218 7.02 -14.22 -16.94
N VAL A 219 8.24 -14.55 -16.50
CA VAL A 219 8.47 -15.74 -15.66
C VAL A 219 7.63 -15.68 -14.39
N TYR A 220 7.62 -14.52 -13.74
CA TYR A 220 6.86 -14.29 -12.52
C TYR A 220 5.35 -14.45 -12.75
N THR A 221 4.84 -13.89 -13.84
CA THR A 221 3.43 -14.02 -14.25
C THR A 221 3.05 -15.46 -14.52
N VAL A 222 3.89 -16.22 -15.24
CA VAL A 222 3.61 -17.62 -15.55
C VAL A 222 3.53 -18.46 -14.28
N ILE A 223 4.50 -18.31 -13.36
CA ILE A 223 4.51 -19.09 -12.13
C ILE A 223 3.25 -18.77 -11.30
N VAL A 224 2.95 -17.48 -11.08
CA VAL A 224 1.77 -17.06 -10.31
C VAL A 224 0.47 -17.52 -10.98
N ALA A 225 0.34 -17.36 -12.29
CA ALA A 225 -0.82 -17.78 -13.05
C ALA A 225 -1.06 -19.29 -12.89
N VAL A 226 -0.03 -20.13 -13.06
CA VAL A 226 -0.17 -21.58 -13.06
C VAL A 226 -0.74 -22.09 -11.74
N TYR A 227 -0.11 -21.80 -10.59
CA TYR A 227 -0.60 -22.36 -9.32
C TYR A 227 -1.94 -21.73 -8.89
N THR A 228 -2.16 -20.44 -9.19
CA THR A 228 -3.38 -19.72 -8.82
C THR A 228 -4.57 -20.19 -9.65
N MET A 229 -4.41 -20.32 -10.97
CA MET A 229 -5.46 -20.85 -11.85
C MET A 229 -5.78 -22.31 -11.53
N MET A 230 -4.76 -23.12 -11.17
CA MET A 230 -4.97 -24.52 -10.83
C MET A 230 -5.77 -24.68 -9.53
N GLY A 231 -5.31 -24.06 -8.44
CA GLY A 231 -5.84 -24.35 -7.11
C GLY A 231 -6.79 -23.32 -6.51
N GLY A 232 -6.94 -22.14 -7.11
CA GLY A 232 -7.80 -21.07 -6.62
C GLY A 232 -7.35 -20.53 -5.26
N PHE A 233 -8.31 -20.02 -4.48
CA PHE A 233 -8.04 -19.36 -3.20
C PHE A 233 -7.47 -20.30 -2.14
N LEU A 234 -7.82 -21.60 -2.18
CA LEU A 234 -7.25 -22.60 -1.27
C LEU A 234 -5.74 -22.80 -1.50
N ALA A 235 -5.28 -22.80 -2.76
CA ALA A 235 -3.86 -22.88 -3.05
C ALA A 235 -3.11 -21.69 -2.49
N ALA A 236 -3.63 -20.47 -2.70
CA ALA A 236 -3.06 -19.24 -2.16
C ALA A 236 -2.91 -19.33 -0.62
N ALA A 237 -3.96 -19.76 0.09
CA ALA A 237 -3.89 -19.91 1.54
C ALA A 237 -2.86 -20.94 2.03
N ILE A 238 -2.60 -22.00 1.27
CA ILE A 238 -1.60 -23.02 1.61
C ILE A 238 -0.19 -22.52 1.32
N THR A 239 0.02 -21.89 0.17
CA THR A 239 1.32 -21.33 -0.20
C THR A 239 1.73 -20.21 0.76
N ASP A 240 0.78 -19.39 1.20
CA ASP A 240 1.00 -18.28 2.14
C ASP A 240 1.60 -18.74 3.48
N VAL A 241 1.36 -19.99 3.90
CA VAL A 241 1.99 -20.54 5.12
C VAL A 241 3.50 -20.62 4.94
N ILE A 242 3.96 -21.25 3.86
CA ILE A 242 5.41 -21.37 3.56
C ILE A 242 6.00 -19.99 3.34
N GLN A 243 5.29 -19.15 2.60
CA GLN A 243 5.72 -17.81 2.27
C GLN A 243 5.84 -16.92 3.50
N GLY A 244 4.97 -17.08 4.52
CA GLY A 244 5.07 -16.38 5.79
C GLY A 244 6.25 -16.82 6.66
N PHE A 245 6.63 -18.11 6.62
CA PHE A 245 7.88 -18.56 7.25
C PHE A 245 9.09 -17.98 6.54
N LEU A 246 9.13 -18.05 5.20
CA LEU A 246 10.20 -17.44 4.40
C LEU A 246 10.31 -15.94 4.65
N LEU A 247 9.17 -15.25 4.72
CA LEU A 247 9.07 -13.83 5.05
C LEU A 247 9.78 -13.53 6.37
N THR A 248 9.46 -14.29 7.42
CA THR A 248 10.07 -14.12 8.74
C THR A 248 11.58 -14.36 8.69
N THR A 249 12.02 -15.42 8.02
CA THR A 249 13.43 -15.79 7.92
C THR A 249 14.25 -14.72 7.20
N PHE A 250 13.84 -14.29 6.01
CA PHE A 250 14.63 -13.32 5.24
C PHE A 250 14.66 -11.93 5.91
N SER A 251 13.60 -11.58 6.63
CA SER A 251 13.49 -10.31 7.35
C SER A 251 14.51 -10.17 8.49
N LEU A 252 14.92 -11.28 9.08
CA LEU A 252 15.82 -11.32 10.22
C LEU A 252 17.27 -11.62 9.84
N MET A 253 17.49 -12.28 8.70
CA MET A 253 18.79 -12.84 8.33
C MET A 253 19.93 -11.82 8.19
N LEU A 254 19.64 -10.59 7.75
CA LEU A 254 20.66 -9.53 7.60
C LEU A 254 21.11 -8.95 8.95
N ILE A 255 20.22 -8.94 9.95
CA ILE A 255 20.40 -8.15 11.17
C ILE A 255 21.56 -8.65 12.03
N PRO A 256 21.70 -9.96 12.36
CA PRO A 256 22.80 -10.43 13.19
C PRO A 256 24.18 -10.11 12.60
N ILE A 257 24.33 -10.25 11.29
CA ILE A 257 25.60 -10.03 10.59
C ILE A 257 25.94 -8.54 10.52
N ALA A 258 24.95 -7.71 10.16
CA ALA A 258 25.12 -6.27 10.12
C ALA A 258 25.41 -5.69 11.51
N LEU A 259 24.65 -6.10 12.53
CA LEU A 259 24.83 -5.64 13.91
C LEU A 259 26.20 -6.05 14.45
N HIS A 260 26.69 -7.25 14.13
CA HIS A 260 28.04 -7.68 14.49
C HIS A 260 29.11 -6.80 13.82
N ARG A 261 28.99 -6.51 12.51
CA ARG A 261 29.94 -5.62 11.79
C ARG A 261 29.97 -4.20 12.32
N VAL A 262 28.83 -3.68 12.78
CA VAL A 262 28.73 -2.32 13.34
C VAL A 262 29.24 -2.25 14.79
N GLY A 263 29.43 -3.38 15.48
CA GLY A 263 29.87 -3.42 16.88
C GLY A 263 28.72 -3.36 17.89
N GLY A 264 27.55 -3.89 17.53
CA GLY A 264 26.36 -3.91 18.38
C GLY A 264 25.52 -2.64 18.30
N PHE A 265 24.56 -2.50 19.22
CA PHE A 265 23.74 -1.29 19.34
C PHE A 265 24.56 -0.05 19.73
N ALA A 266 25.62 -0.23 20.52
CA ALA A 266 26.53 0.85 20.89
C ALA A 266 27.23 1.44 19.65
N GLY A 267 27.75 0.57 18.79
CA GLY A 267 28.36 0.98 17.53
C GLY A 267 27.36 1.60 16.54
N LEU A 268 26.10 1.14 16.57
CA LEU A 268 25.02 1.71 15.76
C LEU A 268 24.73 3.16 16.17
N HIS A 269 24.58 3.41 17.47
CA HIS A 269 24.39 4.76 18.02
C HIS A 269 25.63 5.65 17.83
N ALA A 270 26.84 5.08 17.81
CA ALA A 270 28.06 5.84 17.53
C ALA A 270 28.17 6.26 16.06
N SER A 271 27.60 5.48 15.13
CA SER A 271 27.76 5.68 13.69
C SER A 271 26.63 6.46 13.04
N VAL A 272 25.43 6.46 13.64
CA VAL A 272 24.22 7.08 13.08
C VAL A 272 23.87 8.35 13.86
N PRO A 273 23.55 9.47 13.20
CA PRO A 273 23.16 10.70 13.89
C PRO A 273 21.91 10.54 14.78
N ASP A 274 21.92 11.13 15.98
CA ASP A 274 20.84 11.01 16.97
C ASP A 274 19.45 11.41 16.46
N PHE A 275 19.37 12.37 15.53
CA PHE A 275 18.08 12.78 14.97
C PHE A 275 17.41 11.67 14.15
N MET A 276 18.17 10.72 13.58
CA MET A 276 17.64 9.57 12.84
C MET A 276 16.93 8.56 13.76
N PHE A 277 17.19 8.62 15.07
CA PHE A 277 16.53 7.79 16.07
C PHE A 277 15.27 8.47 16.66
N ARG A 278 14.97 9.73 16.33
CA ARG A 278 13.77 10.41 16.87
C ARG A 278 12.52 9.86 16.20
N LEU A 279 11.66 9.17 16.97
CA LEU A 279 10.41 8.57 16.46
C LEU A 279 9.53 9.61 15.77
N PHE A 280 9.30 10.74 16.41
CA PHE A 280 8.61 11.88 15.82
C PHE A 280 9.70 12.91 15.52
N GLY A 281 10.10 13.05 14.25
CA GLY A 281 11.13 14.00 13.84
C GLY A 281 10.84 15.43 14.29
N SER A 282 11.72 16.40 13.97
CA SER A 282 11.40 17.80 14.27
C SER A 282 10.19 18.23 13.42
N ALA A 283 9.15 18.80 14.05
CA ALA A 283 7.93 19.25 13.37
C ALA A 283 8.17 20.30 12.26
N ALA A 284 9.39 20.86 12.22
CA ALA A 284 9.85 21.85 11.25
C ALA A 284 10.57 21.24 10.03
N THR A 285 11.04 19.99 10.09
CA THR A 285 11.75 19.33 8.97
C THR A 285 11.05 18.07 8.46
N SER A 286 10.14 17.50 9.24
CA SER A 286 9.41 16.30 8.81
C SER A 286 8.22 16.70 7.93
N GLU A 287 8.16 16.17 6.71
CA GLU A 287 6.97 16.22 5.86
C GLU A 287 5.74 15.56 6.53
N TYR A 288 5.95 14.83 7.63
CA TYR A 288 4.96 14.00 8.33
C TYR A 288 4.76 14.46 9.78
N ALA A 289 4.33 15.70 9.95
CA ALA A 289 3.84 16.15 11.26
C ALA A 289 2.69 15.25 11.76
N TRP A 290 2.51 15.17 13.08
CA TRP A 290 1.53 14.27 13.71
C TRP A 290 0.10 14.48 13.19
N TYR A 291 -0.28 15.72 12.87
CA TYR A 291 -1.60 16.05 12.33
C TYR A 291 -1.77 15.56 10.88
N THR A 292 -0.71 15.54 10.09
CA THR A 292 -0.70 14.94 8.75
C THR A 292 -0.86 13.44 8.83
N ILE A 293 -0.14 12.78 9.75
CA ILE A 293 -0.26 11.34 10.01
C ILE A 293 -1.70 11.01 10.43
N LEU A 294 -2.29 11.77 11.36
CA LEU A 294 -3.68 11.56 11.79
C LEU A 294 -4.66 11.70 10.62
N ALA A 295 -4.53 12.74 9.79
CA ALA A 295 -5.38 12.91 8.62
C ALA A 295 -5.24 11.75 7.62
N MET A 296 -4.01 11.27 7.39
CA MET A 296 -3.76 10.10 6.55
C MET A 296 -4.36 8.82 7.12
N VAL A 297 -4.28 8.61 8.44
CA VAL A 297 -4.94 7.47 9.12
C VAL A 297 -6.44 7.53 8.90
N LEU A 298 -7.07 8.69 9.11
CA LEU A 298 -8.50 8.85 8.89
C LEU A 298 -8.90 8.59 7.43
N ALA A 299 -8.15 9.13 6.46
CA ALA A 299 -8.42 8.88 5.04
C ALA A 299 -8.28 7.39 4.69
N ASN A 300 -7.23 6.72 5.18
CA ASN A 300 -7.04 5.29 4.96
C ASN A 300 -8.11 4.44 5.64
N LEU A 301 -8.64 4.87 6.79
CA LEU A 301 -9.75 4.19 7.46
C LEU A 301 -11.00 4.14 6.57
N VAL A 302 -11.26 5.18 5.79
CA VAL A 302 -12.35 5.18 4.80
C VAL A 302 -12.08 4.15 3.71
N SER A 303 -10.87 4.16 3.15
CA SER A 303 -10.45 3.29 2.05
C SER A 303 -10.39 1.79 2.39
N ILE A 304 -10.08 1.43 3.65
CA ILE A 304 -9.73 0.06 4.03
C ILE A 304 -10.85 -0.96 3.81
N ILE A 305 -12.10 -0.53 3.94
CA ILE A 305 -13.28 -1.41 3.78
C ILE A 305 -13.60 -1.67 2.30
N ALA A 306 -13.06 -0.86 1.38
CA ALA A 306 -13.28 -1.00 -0.06
C ALA A 306 -12.32 -1.99 -0.73
N VAL A 307 -11.37 -2.59 0.02
CA VAL A 307 -10.39 -3.52 -0.52
C VAL A 307 -11.07 -4.85 -0.91
N ALA A 308 -11.09 -5.17 -2.21
CA ALA A 308 -11.83 -6.31 -2.75
C ALA A 308 -11.42 -7.67 -2.17
N SER A 309 -10.13 -7.88 -1.88
CA SER A 309 -9.64 -9.12 -1.25
C SER A 309 -10.12 -9.30 0.19
N GLY A 310 -10.55 -8.22 0.87
CA GLY A 310 -11.00 -8.26 2.25
C GLY A 310 -12.27 -9.11 2.44
N MET A 311 -13.25 -8.97 1.53
CA MET A 311 -14.49 -9.74 1.60
C MET A 311 -14.26 -11.23 1.33
N GLN A 312 -13.42 -11.54 0.35
CA GLN A 312 -13.05 -12.92 0.02
C GLN A 312 -12.30 -13.61 1.16
N THR A 313 -11.30 -12.93 1.71
CA THR A 313 -10.47 -13.45 2.81
C THR A 313 -11.32 -13.72 4.04
N ALA A 314 -12.12 -12.74 4.48
CA ALA A 314 -13.05 -12.93 5.58
C ALA A 314 -14.09 -14.03 5.27
N GLY A 315 -14.61 -14.08 4.05
CA GLY A 315 -15.61 -15.05 3.61
C GLY A 315 -15.14 -16.51 3.61
N SER A 316 -13.82 -16.73 3.47
CA SER A 316 -13.20 -18.06 3.44
C SER A 316 -13.01 -18.73 4.81
N ALA A 317 -13.14 -17.96 5.89
CA ALA A 317 -12.98 -18.45 7.25
C ALA A 317 -14.18 -19.32 7.70
N LYS A 318 -13.92 -20.32 8.55
CA LYS A 318 -14.98 -21.20 9.09
C LYS A 318 -16.08 -20.43 9.83
N ASN A 319 -15.71 -19.46 10.67
CA ASN A 319 -16.63 -18.62 11.45
C ASN A 319 -16.05 -17.21 11.65
N GLU A 320 -16.83 -16.28 12.22
CA GLU A 320 -16.38 -14.89 12.40
C GLU A 320 -15.16 -14.76 13.31
N MET A 321 -15.05 -15.59 14.35
CA MET A 321 -13.92 -15.52 15.28
C MET A 321 -12.63 -15.99 14.63
N THR A 322 -12.72 -16.98 13.75
CA THR A 322 -11.61 -17.43 12.93
C THR A 322 -11.16 -16.35 11.96
N ALA A 323 -12.11 -15.66 11.34
CA ALA A 323 -11.84 -14.52 10.46
C ALA A 323 -11.16 -13.38 11.23
N ARG A 324 -11.71 -12.96 12.38
CA ARG A 324 -11.19 -11.88 13.23
C ARG A 324 -9.77 -12.16 13.70
N VAL A 325 -9.56 -13.31 14.35
CA VAL A 325 -8.25 -13.69 14.92
C VAL A 325 -7.21 -13.86 13.83
N GLY A 326 -7.57 -14.47 12.70
CA GLY A 326 -6.64 -14.62 11.57
C GLY A 326 -6.24 -13.28 10.96
N MET A 327 -7.21 -12.40 10.71
CA MET A 327 -6.96 -11.04 10.21
C MET A 327 -6.05 -10.26 11.16
N ILE A 328 -6.43 -10.17 12.42
CA ILE A 328 -5.70 -9.38 13.43
C ILE A 328 -4.32 -9.95 13.69
N GLY A 329 -4.20 -11.28 13.82
CA GLY A 329 -2.93 -11.94 14.05
C GLY A 329 -1.94 -11.71 12.90
N GLY A 330 -2.35 -12.00 11.65
CA GLY A 330 -1.47 -11.81 10.49
C GLY A 330 -1.09 -10.35 10.28
N MET A 331 -2.05 -9.44 10.50
CA MET A 331 -1.84 -8.01 10.41
C MET A 331 -0.86 -7.49 11.48
N PHE A 332 -1.05 -7.78 12.75
CA PHE A 332 -0.10 -7.34 13.79
C PHE A 332 1.26 -7.99 13.66
N PHE A 333 1.32 -9.27 13.26
CA PHE A 333 2.60 -9.94 13.01
C PHE A 333 3.40 -9.23 11.90
N LYS A 334 2.75 -8.80 10.82
CA LYS A 334 3.41 -7.92 9.82
C LYS A 334 4.01 -6.68 10.46
N ARG A 335 3.28 -5.99 11.34
CA ARG A 335 3.72 -4.73 11.97
C ARG A 335 4.91 -4.95 12.90
N PHE A 336 4.91 -6.07 13.60
CA PHE A 336 6.05 -6.53 14.37
C PHE A 336 7.26 -6.81 13.47
N ILE A 337 7.10 -7.51 12.35
CA ILE A 337 8.18 -7.76 11.38
C ILE A 337 8.78 -6.47 10.80
N MET A 338 7.95 -5.44 10.57
CA MET A 338 8.42 -4.14 10.07
C MET A 338 9.42 -3.44 11.01
N ILE A 339 9.43 -3.74 12.32
CA ILE A 339 10.45 -3.21 13.25
C ILE A 339 11.85 -3.69 12.83
N PHE A 340 11.98 -4.95 12.43
CA PHE A 340 13.25 -5.52 11.98
C PHE A 340 13.71 -4.90 10.66
N TRP A 341 12.79 -4.61 9.74
CA TRP A 341 13.13 -3.88 8.52
C TRP A 341 13.60 -2.45 8.82
N ALA A 342 12.98 -1.79 9.81
CA ALA A 342 13.46 -0.49 10.27
C ALA A 342 14.88 -0.56 10.81
N LEU A 343 15.19 -1.59 11.60
CA LEU A 343 16.54 -1.85 12.10
C LEU A 343 17.54 -2.08 10.95
N THR A 344 17.16 -2.85 9.94
CA THR A 344 17.98 -3.05 8.73
C THR A 344 18.28 -1.72 8.04
N GLY A 345 17.30 -0.81 7.95
CA GLY A 345 17.49 0.55 7.45
C GLY A 345 18.50 1.36 8.26
N LEU A 346 18.42 1.35 9.59
CA LEU A 346 19.40 2.02 10.46
C LEU A 346 20.80 1.42 10.33
N LEU A 347 20.91 0.09 10.28
CA LEU A 347 22.18 -0.61 10.09
C LEU A 347 22.80 -0.29 8.72
N ALA A 348 21.98 -0.08 7.70
CA ALA A 348 22.46 0.38 6.40
C ALA A 348 23.08 1.77 6.47
N ILE A 349 22.51 2.70 7.26
CA ILE A 349 23.11 4.02 7.47
C ILE A 349 24.50 3.86 8.10
N ALA A 350 24.60 3.06 9.16
CA ALA A 350 25.87 2.83 9.86
C ALA A 350 26.96 2.24 8.94
N LEU A 351 26.59 1.32 8.05
CA LEU A 351 27.54 0.61 7.19
C LEU A 351 27.91 1.38 5.90
N TYR A 352 26.95 2.13 5.34
CA TYR A 352 27.07 2.64 3.96
C TYR A 352 26.76 4.12 3.76
N SER A 353 26.56 4.90 4.83
CA SER A 353 26.38 6.36 4.72
C SER A 353 27.46 6.99 3.82
N GLY A 354 27.03 7.79 2.84
CA GLY A 354 27.90 8.44 1.85
C GLY A 354 28.41 7.56 0.70
N LYS A 355 28.18 6.24 0.73
CA LYS A 355 28.62 5.31 -0.33
C LYS A 355 27.50 4.95 -1.31
N LEU A 356 26.27 4.81 -0.82
CA LEU A 356 25.09 4.45 -1.62
C LEU A 356 24.25 5.70 -1.93
N HIS A 357 24.16 6.03 -3.23
CA HIS A 357 23.43 7.21 -3.73
C HIS A 357 21.98 6.90 -4.10
N ASP A 358 21.65 5.63 -4.38
CA ASP A 358 20.28 5.17 -4.62
C ASP A 358 19.78 4.36 -3.41
N PRO A 359 18.86 4.93 -2.61
CA PRO A 359 18.28 4.25 -1.46
C PRO A 359 17.48 2.99 -1.81
N ASP A 360 16.97 2.85 -3.04
CA ASP A 360 16.21 1.66 -3.44
C ASP A 360 17.10 0.40 -3.52
N LEU A 361 18.43 0.56 -3.65
CA LEU A 361 19.38 -0.54 -3.84
C LEU A 361 19.97 -1.08 -2.54
N ILE A 362 19.73 -0.41 -1.41
CA ILE A 362 20.34 -0.72 -0.12
C ILE A 362 20.12 -2.18 0.28
N TRP A 363 18.89 -2.66 0.16
CA TRP A 363 18.56 -4.03 0.57
C TRP A 363 19.32 -5.07 -0.27
N GLY A 364 19.42 -4.85 -1.58
CA GLY A 364 20.17 -5.72 -2.48
C GLY A 364 21.66 -5.68 -2.18
N HIS A 365 22.23 -4.50 -1.98
CA HIS A 365 23.63 -4.33 -1.63
C HIS A 365 23.99 -5.01 -0.30
N MET A 366 23.17 -4.82 0.74
CA MET A 366 23.32 -5.51 2.03
C MET A 366 23.28 -7.02 1.88
N THR A 367 22.38 -7.54 1.05
CA THR A 367 22.26 -8.97 0.80
C THR A 367 23.55 -9.54 0.21
N MET A 368 24.11 -8.86 -0.79
CA MET A 368 25.33 -9.33 -1.47
C MET A 368 26.59 -9.16 -0.62
N ASP A 369 26.67 -8.12 0.20
CA ASP A 369 27.82 -7.85 1.06
C ASP A 369 27.84 -8.70 2.35
N LEU A 370 26.66 -9.02 2.90
CA LEU A 370 26.56 -9.67 4.22
C LEU A 370 26.30 -11.18 4.14
N LEU A 371 25.62 -11.67 3.10
CA LEU A 371 25.19 -13.07 3.06
C LEU A 371 26.15 -13.96 2.28
N PHE A 372 26.26 -15.21 2.74
CA PHE A 372 27.02 -16.25 2.06
C PHE A 372 26.18 -16.94 0.97
N PRO A 373 26.83 -17.64 0.01
CA PRO A 373 26.13 -18.44 -0.99
C PRO A 373 25.19 -19.47 -0.36
N GLY A 374 23.94 -19.50 -0.81
CA GLY A 374 22.80 -20.23 -0.24
C GLY A 374 21.82 -19.30 0.48
N ALA A 375 22.33 -18.42 1.35
CA ALA A 375 21.51 -17.44 2.05
C ALA A 375 20.97 -16.35 1.08
N ILE A 376 21.74 -16.00 0.03
CA ILE A 376 21.28 -15.09 -1.03
C ILE A 376 20.08 -15.69 -1.77
N GLY A 377 20.13 -16.98 -2.13
CA GLY A 377 19.02 -17.68 -2.78
C GLY A 377 17.80 -17.79 -1.89
N LEU A 378 17.98 -17.97 -0.58
CA LEU A 378 16.89 -17.94 0.39
C LEU A 378 16.26 -16.54 0.50
N MET A 379 17.08 -15.48 0.50
CA MET A 379 16.62 -14.09 0.43
C MET A 379 15.79 -13.85 -0.84
N MET A 380 16.30 -14.27 -2.00
CA MET A 380 15.61 -14.14 -3.29
C MET A 380 14.28 -14.90 -3.30
N ALA A 381 14.27 -16.14 -2.79
CA ALA A 381 13.06 -16.93 -2.67
C ALA A 381 12.03 -16.22 -1.77
N GLY A 382 12.46 -15.66 -0.64
CA GLY A 382 11.62 -14.90 0.29
C GLY A 382 11.03 -13.62 -0.31
N VAL A 383 11.84 -12.86 -1.04
CA VAL A 383 11.40 -11.68 -1.80
C VAL A 383 10.39 -12.09 -2.87
N LEU A 384 10.69 -13.06 -3.72
CA LEU A 384 9.75 -13.51 -4.76
C LEU A 384 8.43 -13.98 -4.14
N SER A 385 8.54 -14.82 -3.12
CA SER A 385 7.45 -15.36 -2.30
C SER A 385 6.47 -14.31 -1.81
N ALA A 386 6.95 -13.25 -1.14
CA ALA A 386 6.09 -12.26 -0.51
C ALA A 386 5.19 -11.53 -1.53
N LYS A 387 5.69 -11.22 -2.73
CA LYS A 387 4.86 -10.62 -3.78
C LYS A 387 3.91 -11.64 -4.44
N MET A 388 4.28 -12.92 -4.49
CA MET A 388 3.47 -13.95 -5.17
C MET A 388 2.16 -14.17 -4.44
N SER A 389 2.20 -14.21 -3.11
CA SER A 389 1.04 -14.28 -2.22
C SER A 389 -0.03 -13.25 -2.57
N SER A 390 0.37 -11.97 -2.58
CA SER A 390 -0.54 -10.85 -2.79
C SER A 390 -1.15 -10.83 -4.19
N LEU A 391 -0.36 -11.15 -5.23
CA LEU A 391 -0.86 -11.26 -6.60
C LEU A 391 -1.83 -12.42 -6.76
N ALA A 392 -1.55 -13.58 -6.17
CA ALA A 392 -2.43 -14.74 -6.26
C ALA A 392 -3.77 -14.47 -5.57
N GLY A 393 -3.76 -14.07 -4.30
CA GLY A 393 -4.99 -13.80 -3.55
C GLY A 393 -5.86 -12.73 -4.22
N SER A 394 -5.25 -11.62 -4.63
CA SER A 394 -5.98 -10.51 -5.26
C SER A 394 -6.51 -10.88 -6.64
N SER A 395 -5.75 -11.62 -7.46
CA SER A 395 -6.20 -12.04 -8.79
C SER A 395 -7.43 -12.96 -8.73
N VAL A 396 -7.51 -13.84 -7.73
CA VAL A 396 -8.71 -14.66 -7.52
C VAL A 396 -9.88 -13.77 -7.08
N ALA A 397 -9.66 -12.77 -6.22
CA ALA A 397 -10.68 -11.80 -5.82
C ALA A 397 -11.23 -11.01 -7.02
N TYR A 398 -10.33 -10.51 -7.88
CA TYR A 398 -10.66 -9.74 -9.08
C TYR A 398 -11.42 -10.59 -10.11
N SER A 399 -11.02 -11.84 -10.28
CA SER A 399 -11.73 -12.80 -11.11
C SER A 399 -13.15 -13.07 -10.62
N ALA A 400 -13.35 -13.24 -9.31
CA ALA A 400 -14.68 -13.34 -8.71
C ALA A 400 -15.52 -12.08 -8.97
N LEU A 401 -14.90 -10.90 -8.79
CA LEU A 401 -15.53 -9.61 -8.98
C LEU A 401 -16.00 -9.41 -10.44
N PHE A 402 -15.13 -9.73 -11.41
CA PHE A 402 -15.43 -9.72 -12.84
C PHE A 402 -16.60 -10.66 -13.17
N ILE A 403 -16.52 -11.92 -12.73
CA ILE A 403 -17.54 -12.90 -13.07
C ILE A 403 -18.91 -12.49 -12.55
N ARG A 404 -18.99 -12.11 -11.27
CA ARG A 404 -20.27 -11.89 -10.60
C ARG A 404 -20.93 -10.58 -11.01
N ASN A 405 -20.14 -9.55 -11.30
CA ASN A 405 -20.65 -8.19 -11.52
C ASN A 405 -20.61 -7.73 -12.97
N LEU A 406 -19.78 -8.35 -13.83
CA LEU A 406 -19.62 -7.95 -15.22
C LEU A 406 -19.96 -9.07 -16.21
N TYR A 407 -19.78 -10.35 -15.86
CA TYR A 407 -20.05 -11.46 -16.76
C TYR A 407 -21.46 -12.06 -16.58
N GLN A 408 -21.79 -12.52 -15.38
CA GLN A 408 -23.08 -13.16 -15.05
C GLN A 408 -24.32 -12.30 -15.30
N PRO A 409 -24.28 -10.95 -15.21
CA PRO A 409 -25.43 -10.13 -15.57
C PRO A 409 -25.84 -10.24 -17.04
N PHE A 410 -24.92 -10.59 -17.94
CA PHE A 410 -25.16 -10.69 -19.38
C PHE A 410 -25.13 -12.14 -19.89
N VAL A 411 -24.45 -13.05 -19.18
CA VAL A 411 -24.29 -14.44 -19.60
C VAL A 411 -24.85 -15.40 -18.54
N LYS A 412 -25.83 -16.23 -18.94
CA LYS A 412 -26.36 -17.29 -18.09
C LYS A 412 -25.29 -18.38 -17.88
N PRO A 413 -24.93 -18.73 -16.64
CA PRO A 413 -23.91 -19.74 -16.38
C PRO A 413 -24.38 -21.13 -16.83
N LYS A 414 -23.52 -21.84 -17.57
CA LYS A 414 -23.79 -23.21 -18.02
C LYS A 414 -23.51 -24.26 -16.94
N SER A 415 -22.47 -24.06 -16.14
CA SER A 415 -22.06 -24.92 -15.01
C SER A 415 -21.01 -24.23 -14.14
N ASP A 416 -20.71 -24.78 -12.96
CA ASP A 416 -19.59 -24.32 -12.13
C ASP A 416 -18.25 -24.41 -12.85
N ARG A 417 -18.05 -25.47 -13.65
CA ARG A 417 -16.83 -25.65 -14.45
C ARG A 417 -16.66 -24.56 -15.51
N HIS A 418 -17.77 -24.11 -16.11
CA HIS A 418 -17.77 -22.96 -17.02
C HIS A 418 -17.28 -21.69 -16.30
N LEU A 419 -17.85 -21.39 -15.12
CA LEU A 419 -17.49 -20.21 -14.35
C LEU A 419 -16.05 -20.23 -13.84
N ILE A 420 -15.55 -21.39 -13.41
CA ILE A 420 -14.14 -21.55 -13.01
C ILE A 420 -13.21 -21.31 -14.21
N ASN A 421 -13.54 -21.82 -15.40
CA ASN A 421 -12.72 -21.62 -16.59
C ASN A 421 -12.70 -20.15 -17.04
N VAL A 422 -13.86 -19.48 -17.05
CA VAL A 422 -13.92 -18.02 -17.28
C VAL A 422 -13.08 -17.29 -16.24
N GLY A 423 -13.11 -17.75 -14.99
CA GLY A 423 -12.35 -17.15 -13.90
C GLY A 423 -10.85 -17.28 -14.08
N ARG A 424 -10.38 -18.44 -14.56
CA ARG A 424 -8.97 -18.66 -14.92
C ARG A 424 -8.52 -17.71 -16.02
N VAL A 425 -9.35 -17.50 -17.06
CA VAL A 425 -9.05 -16.52 -18.12
C VAL A 425 -8.97 -15.10 -17.53
N ALA A 426 -9.91 -14.72 -16.64
CA ALA A 426 -9.89 -13.42 -15.99
C ALA A 426 -8.64 -13.20 -15.10
N ILE A 427 -8.16 -14.24 -14.40
CA ILE A 427 -6.88 -14.20 -13.66
C ILE A 427 -5.72 -13.88 -14.61
N GLY A 428 -5.64 -14.61 -15.73
CA GLY A 428 -4.59 -14.41 -16.74
C GLY A 428 -4.62 -13.01 -17.33
N ALA A 429 -5.79 -12.53 -17.72
CA ALA A 429 -5.98 -11.17 -18.22
C ALA A 429 -5.57 -10.11 -17.19
N THR A 430 -5.89 -10.32 -15.90
CA THR A 430 -5.53 -9.40 -14.81
C THR A 430 -4.02 -9.32 -14.58
N LEU A 431 -3.33 -10.46 -14.63
CA LEU A 431 -1.88 -10.52 -14.49
C LEU A 431 -1.16 -9.93 -15.71
N LEU A 432 -1.57 -10.29 -16.93
CA LEU A 432 -1.01 -9.76 -18.17
C LEU A 432 -1.26 -8.25 -18.33
N GLY A 433 -2.42 -7.76 -17.91
CA GLY A 433 -2.69 -6.32 -17.88
C GLY A 433 -1.74 -5.58 -16.94
N GLY A 434 -1.37 -6.19 -15.81
CA GLY A 434 -0.32 -5.67 -14.93
C GLY A 434 1.06 -5.61 -15.60
N VAL A 435 1.44 -6.63 -16.37
CA VAL A 435 2.67 -6.60 -17.18
C VAL A 435 2.62 -5.48 -18.22
N GLY A 436 1.50 -5.31 -18.91
CA GLY A 436 1.31 -4.20 -19.86
C GLY A 436 1.54 -2.85 -19.19
N VAL A 437 0.89 -2.60 -18.05
CA VAL A 437 1.11 -1.39 -17.24
C VAL A 437 2.59 -1.23 -16.86
N ALA A 438 3.27 -2.27 -16.42
CA ALA A 438 4.69 -2.21 -16.05
C ALA A 438 5.62 -1.83 -17.20
N LEU A 439 5.25 -2.15 -18.46
CA LEU A 439 6.05 -1.82 -19.65
C LEU A 439 5.88 -0.37 -20.11
N PHE A 440 4.69 0.21 -19.93
CA PHE A 440 4.39 1.56 -20.41
C PHE A 440 4.64 2.66 -19.37
N ILE A 441 4.80 2.30 -18.11
CA ILE A 441 4.95 3.26 -17.02
C ILE A 441 6.42 3.48 -16.68
N GLY A 442 6.91 4.68 -17.01
CA GLY A 442 8.30 5.08 -16.72
C GLY A 442 8.54 5.52 -15.27
N ASN A 443 7.51 5.98 -14.54
CA ASN A 443 7.67 6.51 -13.18
C ASN A 443 6.71 5.90 -12.17
N LEU A 444 7.27 5.18 -11.20
CA LEU A 444 6.55 4.53 -10.11
C LEU A 444 5.83 5.54 -9.20
N LEU A 445 6.41 6.74 -9.02
CA LEU A 445 5.90 7.77 -8.09
C LEU A 445 4.57 8.37 -8.53
N ASP A 446 4.28 8.40 -9.84
CA ASP A 446 3.04 8.97 -10.35
C ASP A 446 1.81 8.09 -10.08
N LEU A 447 2.00 6.76 -9.93
CA LEU A 447 0.89 5.87 -9.56
C LEU A 447 0.61 5.84 -8.07
N PHE A 448 1.62 6.02 -7.21
CA PHE A 448 1.45 5.98 -5.75
C PHE A 448 0.36 6.95 -5.25
N LYS A 449 0.20 8.09 -5.94
CA LYS A 449 -0.79 9.14 -5.64
C LYS A 449 -2.24 8.62 -5.70
N TYR A 450 -2.52 7.60 -6.50
CA TYR A 450 -3.87 7.08 -6.72
C TYR A 450 -4.29 6.00 -5.71
N PHE A 451 -3.35 5.30 -5.09
CA PHE A 451 -3.66 4.18 -4.20
C PHE A 451 -4.29 4.60 -2.87
N ILE A 452 -4.08 5.84 -2.43
CA ILE A 452 -4.60 6.34 -1.15
C ILE A 452 -6.00 6.93 -1.32
N SER A 453 -6.17 7.86 -2.28
CA SER A 453 -7.41 8.66 -2.40
C SER A 453 -8.52 7.97 -3.21
N LEU A 454 -8.20 7.15 -4.22
CA LEU A 454 -9.24 6.59 -5.08
C LEU A 454 -10.13 5.52 -4.39
N PRO A 455 -9.61 4.60 -3.55
CA PRO A 455 -10.48 3.67 -2.84
C PRO A 455 -11.48 4.35 -1.89
N ALA A 456 -11.19 5.57 -1.42
CA ALA A 456 -12.08 6.35 -0.56
C ALA A 456 -13.41 6.71 -1.25
N ILE A 457 -13.44 6.74 -2.59
CA ILE A 457 -14.65 6.99 -3.39
C ILE A 457 -15.79 6.05 -2.99
N PHE A 458 -15.49 4.77 -2.77
CA PHE A 458 -16.49 3.77 -2.38
C PHE A 458 -16.48 3.48 -0.88
N GLY A 459 -15.37 3.77 -0.19
CA GLY A 459 -15.17 3.46 1.22
C GLY A 459 -16.29 3.97 2.14
N ALA A 460 -16.67 5.25 2.00
CA ALA A 460 -17.72 5.84 2.84
C ALA A 460 -19.11 5.21 2.60
N ALA A 461 -19.43 4.89 1.34
CA ALA A 461 -20.69 4.24 0.98
C ALA A 461 -20.77 2.82 1.56
N ILE A 462 -19.65 2.10 1.61
CA ILE A 462 -19.58 0.76 2.21
C ILE A 462 -19.69 0.86 3.73
N TRP A 463 -18.91 1.75 4.38
CA TRP A 463 -18.99 2.00 5.82
C TRP A 463 -20.41 2.35 6.28
N LEU A 464 -21.01 3.39 5.70
CA LEU A 464 -22.37 3.79 6.04
C LEU A 464 -23.39 2.74 5.60
N GLY A 465 -23.16 2.00 4.52
CA GLY A 465 -24.07 0.92 4.11
C GLY A 465 -24.17 -0.21 5.15
N PHE A 466 -23.11 -0.46 5.92
CA PHE A 466 -23.10 -1.40 7.04
C PHE A 466 -23.61 -0.82 8.37
N LEU A 467 -23.59 0.50 8.54
CA LEU A 467 -23.85 1.14 9.85
C LEU A 467 -25.12 2.00 9.88
N TRP A 468 -25.64 2.42 8.72
CA TRP A 468 -26.71 3.40 8.63
C TRP A 468 -27.77 3.01 7.60
N ARG A 469 -29.02 2.91 8.05
CA ARG A 469 -30.17 2.47 7.24
C ARG A 469 -30.55 3.48 6.15
N ARG A 470 -30.37 4.76 6.43
CA ARG A 470 -30.83 5.88 5.59
C ARG A 470 -30.01 6.09 4.32
N VAL A 471 -28.86 5.43 4.15
CA VAL A 471 -28.08 5.51 2.90
C VAL A 471 -28.91 4.96 1.74
N THR A 472 -29.10 5.79 0.71
CA THR A 472 -29.91 5.46 -0.46
C THR A 472 -29.03 5.14 -1.68
N ARG A 473 -29.60 4.38 -2.63
CA ARG A 473 -28.94 4.07 -3.91
C ARG A 473 -28.55 5.33 -4.67
N THR A 474 -29.46 6.29 -4.80
CA THR A 474 -29.24 7.53 -5.57
C THR A 474 -28.17 8.40 -4.93
N ALA A 475 -28.14 8.49 -3.59
CA ALA A 475 -27.10 9.21 -2.88
C ALA A 475 -25.71 8.61 -3.13
N VAL A 476 -25.58 7.28 -3.10
CA VAL A 476 -24.31 6.60 -3.40
C VAL A 476 -23.87 6.83 -4.84
N ILE A 477 -24.78 6.73 -5.82
CA ILE A 477 -24.45 6.98 -7.22
C ILE A 477 -23.91 8.41 -7.40
N ALA A 478 -24.65 9.42 -6.90
CA ALA A 478 -24.24 10.82 -7.01
C ALA A 478 -22.92 11.09 -6.26
N GLN A 479 -22.74 10.55 -5.06
CA GLN A 479 -21.49 10.68 -4.32
C GLN A 479 -20.30 10.07 -5.05
N VAL A 480 -20.46 8.87 -5.63
CA VAL A 480 -19.39 8.22 -6.42
C VAL A 480 -19.00 9.09 -7.61
N PHE A 481 -19.97 9.65 -8.34
CA PHE A 481 -19.68 10.56 -9.46
C PHE A 481 -18.96 11.83 -9.02
N ILE A 482 -19.43 12.48 -7.96
CA ILE A 482 -18.81 13.71 -7.45
C ILE A 482 -17.39 13.45 -6.93
N CYS A 483 -17.19 12.39 -6.14
CA CYS A 483 -15.88 12.03 -5.62
C CYS A 483 -14.93 11.56 -6.75
N PHE A 484 -15.41 10.81 -7.74
CA PHE A 484 -14.60 10.48 -8.91
C PHE A 484 -14.20 11.74 -9.69
N ALA A 485 -15.11 12.72 -9.82
CA ALA A 485 -14.81 13.98 -10.46
C ALA A 485 -13.69 14.74 -9.72
N ILE A 486 -13.77 14.84 -8.40
CA ILE A 486 -12.80 15.60 -7.58
C ILE A 486 -11.47 14.85 -7.43
N TYR A 487 -11.48 13.52 -7.22
CA TYR A 487 -10.26 12.77 -6.90
C TYR A 487 -9.51 12.27 -8.14
N ALA A 488 -10.22 11.98 -9.23
CA ALA A 488 -9.64 11.42 -10.45
C ALA A 488 -9.74 12.38 -11.65
N PHE A 489 -10.94 12.85 -11.99
CA PHE A 489 -11.15 13.55 -13.26
C PHE A 489 -10.52 14.95 -13.28
N VAL A 490 -10.90 15.84 -12.37
CA VAL A 490 -10.42 17.23 -12.31
C VAL A 490 -8.90 17.28 -12.15
N PRO A 491 -8.26 16.52 -11.23
CA PRO A 491 -6.81 16.53 -11.07
C PRO A 491 -6.05 16.19 -12.36
N ASN A 492 -6.54 15.24 -13.15
CA ASN A 492 -5.90 14.79 -14.39
C ASN A 492 -6.19 15.73 -15.56
N VAL A 493 -7.44 16.17 -15.70
CA VAL A 493 -7.86 17.04 -16.82
C VAL A 493 -7.26 18.44 -16.67
N PHE A 494 -7.21 19.00 -15.46
CA PHE A 494 -6.61 20.33 -15.25
C PHE A 494 -5.09 20.29 -15.38
N GLN A 495 -4.46 19.13 -15.18
CA GLN A 495 -3.04 18.95 -15.46
C GLN A 495 -2.75 18.77 -16.96
N SER A 496 -3.70 18.33 -17.78
CA SER A 496 -3.50 18.19 -19.23
C SER A 496 -3.83 19.46 -20.03
N LEU A 497 -4.63 20.36 -19.46
CA LEU A 497 -5.09 21.59 -20.14
C LEU A 497 -4.17 22.79 -19.86
N GLU A 498 -3.64 23.41 -20.92
CA GLU A 498 -2.72 24.55 -20.79
C GLU A 498 -3.36 25.77 -20.11
N TRP A 499 -4.64 26.05 -20.39
CA TRP A 499 -5.36 27.15 -19.75
C TRP A 499 -5.45 27.01 -18.22
N ALA A 500 -5.58 25.78 -17.72
CA ALA A 500 -5.67 25.54 -16.28
C ALA A 500 -4.30 25.71 -15.63
N ARG A 501 -3.25 25.19 -16.29
CA ARG A 501 -1.86 25.27 -15.83
C ARG A 501 -1.29 26.69 -15.82
N THR A 502 -1.88 27.64 -16.55
CA THR A 502 -1.37 29.01 -16.66
C THR A 502 -2.26 30.04 -15.95
N ARG A 503 -3.43 29.63 -15.45
CA ARG A 503 -4.39 30.54 -14.83
C ARG A 503 -3.82 31.12 -13.53
N PRO A 504 -3.69 32.46 -13.38
CA PRO A 504 -3.08 33.08 -12.19
C PRO A 504 -3.74 32.68 -10.87
N GLY A 505 -5.06 32.46 -10.86
CA GLY A 505 -5.79 32.01 -9.68
C GLY A 505 -5.41 30.61 -9.18
N PHE A 506 -4.89 29.74 -10.06
CA PHE A 506 -4.46 28.38 -9.72
C PHE A 506 -2.96 28.30 -9.39
N LEU A 507 -2.19 29.34 -9.73
CA LEU A 507 -0.75 29.44 -9.49
C LEU A 507 -0.41 30.07 -8.13
N ARG A 508 -1.34 30.03 -7.17
CA ARG A 508 -1.12 30.57 -5.83
C ARG A 508 -0.15 29.68 -5.05
N GLU A 509 0.78 30.30 -4.34
CA GLU A 509 1.77 29.67 -3.49
C GLU A 509 1.57 30.07 -2.03
N THR A 510 2.04 29.23 -1.12
CA THR A 510 2.13 29.57 0.31
C THR A 510 3.25 30.57 0.56
N ARG A 511 3.21 31.24 1.71
CA ARG A 511 4.32 32.09 2.14
C ARG A 511 5.47 31.22 2.65
N ALA A 512 6.72 31.63 2.36
CA ALA A 512 7.89 31.02 2.97
C ALA A 512 7.80 31.08 4.50
N GLN A 513 8.13 29.98 5.17
CA GLN A 513 8.10 29.89 6.63
C GLN A 513 9.50 29.56 7.15
N THR A 514 10.06 30.44 7.98
CA THR A 514 11.32 30.18 8.69
C THR A 514 11.01 29.69 10.09
N VAL A 515 11.46 28.47 10.40
CA VAL A 515 11.30 27.88 11.74
C VAL A 515 12.66 27.65 12.37
N THR A 516 12.84 28.11 13.60
CA THR A 516 14.05 27.86 14.39
C THR A 516 13.97 26.48 15.04
N ILE A 517 14.89 25.60 14.67
CA ILE A 517 15.01 24.23 15.17
C ILE A 517 16.09 24.16 16.22
N THR A 518 15.77 23.60 17.38
CA THR A 518 16.76 23.28 18.40
C THR A 518 17.23 21.85 18.21
N THR A 519 18.50 21.65 17.87
CA THR A 519 19.09 20.31 17.67
C THR A 519 20.39 20.17 18.46
N GLN A 520 20.83 18.94 18.69
CA GLN A 520 22.18 18.68 19.17
C GLN A 520 23.16 18.76 17.99
N ALA A 521 24.32 19.36 18.23
CA ALA A 521 25.37 19.54 17.26
C ALA A 521 25.96 18.19 16.84
N VAL A 522 26.03 17.96 15.54
CA VAL A 522 26.74 16.80 14.97
C VAL A 522 28.20 17.12 14.69
N ARG A 523 29.00 16.13 14.29
CA ARG A 523 30.43 16.35 13.96
C ARG A 523 30.62 17.42 12.89
N GLU A 524 29.76 17.43 11.87
CA GLU A 524 29.74 18.48 10.84
C GLU A 524 29.42 19.88 11.41
N ASP A 525 28.68 19.99 12.51
CA ASP A 525 28.40 21.28 13.13
C ASP A 525 29.58 21.80 13.94
N VAL A 526 30.37 20.90 14.53
CA VAL A 526 31.63 21.25 15.19
C VAL A 526 32.69 21.61 14.17
N GLU A 527 32.82 20.81 13.11
CA GLU A 527 33.73 21.06 11.98
C GLU A 527 33.39 22.38 11.27
N ALA A 528 32.11 22.75 11.19
CA ALA A 528 31.66 24.02 10.65
C ALA A 528 31.66 25.19 11.66
N GLY A 529 32.18 24.99 12.88
CA GLY A 529 32.27 26.03 13.92
C GLY A 529 30.92 26.48 14.51
N ARG A 530 29.83 25.75 14.24
CA ARG A 530 28.47 26.04 14.76
C ARG A 530 28.28 25.54 16.20
N ALA A 531 29.18 24.71 16.71
CA ALA A 531 29.21 24.26 18.10
C ALA A 531 30.64 23.92 18.55
N ALA A 532 30.92 23.99 19.85
CA ALA A 532 32.23 23.68 20.41
C ALA A 532 32.46 22.17 20.58
N LYS A 533 31.38 21.39 20.77
CA LYS A 533 31.45 19.93 20.92
C LYS A 533 30.20 19.24 20.37
N VAL A 534 30.39 17.99 19.93
CA VAL A 534 29.28 17.13 19.49
C VAL A 534 28.34 16.94 20.68
N GLY A 535 27.03 17.10 20.44
CA GLY A 535 25.99 17.03 21.47
C GLY A 535 25.57 18.38 22.07
N GLU A 536 26.25 19.49 21.75
CA GLU A 536 25.85 20.83 22.21
C GLU A 536 24.53 21.27 21.56
N VAL A 537 23.66 21.94 22.33
CA VAL A 537 22.35 22.37 21.84
C VAL A 537 22.50 23.62 20.99
N ILE A 538 22.26 23.51 19.69
CA ILE A 538 22.34 24.59 18.71
C ILE A 538 20.96 24.94 18.16
N ARG A 539 20.77 26.22 17.80
CA ARG A 539 19.58 26.71 17.09
C ARG A 539 19.90 26.90 15.62
N LYS A 540 19.21 26.16 14.75
CA LYS A 540 19.32 26.28 13.29
C LYS A 540 18.03 26.86 12.74
N GLU A 541 18.12 27.90 11.93
CA GLU A 541 16.97 28.36 11.15
C GLU A 541 16.77 27.45 9.94
N HIS A 542 15.55 26.97 9.75
CA HIS A 542 15.15 26.20 8.59
C HIS A 542 14.02 26.94 7.88
N THR A 543 14.31 27.44 6.69
CA THR A 543 13.32 28.11 5.85
C THR A 543 12.71 27.12 4.87
N SER A 544 11.43 26.82 5.04
CA SER A 544 10.66 26.08 4.05
C SER A 544 10.30 27.00 2.88
N PRO A 545 10.59 26.59 1.63
CA PRO A 545 10.25 27.39 0.46
C PRO A 545 8.73 27.50 0.27
N PRO A 546 8.25 28.51 -0.48
CA PRO A 546 6.88 28.57 -0.97
C PRO A 546 6.48 27.27 -1.67
N GLU A 547 5.27 26.79 -1.39
CA GLU A 547 4.72 25.58 -1.98
C GLU A 547 3.45 25.89 -2.76
N GLY A 548 3.21 25.15 -3.84
CA GLY A 548 2.00 25.32 -4.65
C GLY A 548 0.74 24.93 -3.85
N ILE A 549 -0.27 25.80 -3.83
CA ILE A 549 -1.54 25.51 -3.14
C ILE A 549 -2.37 24.54 -3.97
N PHE A 550 -2.67 24.88 -5.23
CA PHE A 550 -3.56 24.09 -6.09
C PHE A 550 -2.83 23.15 -7.05
N TYR A 551 -1.52 23.29 -7.22
CA TYR A 551 -0.69 22.35 -7.98
C TYR A 551 0.44 21.84 -7.07
N GLU A 552 0.94 20.64 -7.35
CA GLU A 552 2.09 20.08 -6.61
C GLU A 552 3.30 21.01 -6.63
N LYS A 553 3.54 21.69 -7.76
CA LYS A 553 4.57 22.70 -7.90
C LYS A 553 4.09 23.85 -8.77
N VAL A 554 4.52 25.05 -8.45
CA VAL A 554 4.44 26.22 -9.32
C VAL A 554 5.86 26.59 -9.68
N ALA A 555 6.14 26.65 -10.98
CA ALA A 555 7.48 27.00 -11.47
C ALA A 555 7.35 27.87 -12.73
N ARG A 556 8.45 28.49 -13.14
CA ARG A 556 8.48 29.17 -14.45
C ARG A 556 8.57 28.15 -15.58
N ARG A 557 8.02 28.50 -16.75
CA ARG A 557 8.11 27.66 -17.95
C ARG A 557 9.55 27.52 -18.42
N ASP A 558 10.31 28.60 -18.32
CA ASP A 558 11.77 28.65 -18.48
C ASP A 558 12.37 29.07 -17.14
N ALA A 559 13.29 28.25 -16.60
CA ALA A 559 13.94 28.52 -15.32
C ALA A 559 15.00 29.63 -15.42
N THR A 560 15.53 29.89 -16.63
CA THR A 560 16.61 30.83 -16.88
C THR A 560 16.13 32.26 -17.13
N ASP A 561 14.85 32.43 -17.49
CA ASP A 561 14.22 33.73 -17.74
C ASP A 561 13.29 34.16 -16.59
N PRO A 562 13.66 35.19 -15.79
CA PRO A 562 12.82 35.74 -14.72
C PRO A 562 11.50 36.38 -15.20
N ALA A 563 11.35 36.69 -16.49
CA ALA A 563 10.10 37.17 -17.08
C ALA A 563 9.20 36.04 -17.58
N SER A 564 9.71 34.80 -17.66
CA SER A 564 8.99 33.65 -18.17
C SER A 564 7.70 33.36 -17.40
N PRO A 565 6.59 33.06 -18.09
CA PRO A 565 5.30 32.81 -17.47
C PRO A 565 5.38 31.62 -16.51
N ARG A 566 4.67 31.74 -15.39
CA ARG A 566 4.55 30.67 -14.41
C ARG A 566 3.56 29.60 -14.89
N ILE A 567 3.84 28.36 -14.51
CA ILE A 567 3.05 27.18 -14.86
C ILE A 567 2.87 26.28 -13.63
N GLY A 568 1.70 25.66 -13.56
CA GLY A 568 1.39 24.58 -12.63
C GLY A 568 1.96 23.27 -13.16
N ILE A 569 2.65 22.54 -12.29
CA ILE A 569 3.29 21.26 -12.59
C ILE A 569 2.80 20.21 -11.59
N GLY A 570 2.51 19.02 -12.10
CA GLY A 570 2.03 17.89 -11.31
C GLY A 570 0.53 17.91 -11.07
N ARG A 571 0.09 17.09 -10.11
CA ARG A 571 -1.33 16.88 -9.81
C ARG A 571 -2.01 18.18 -9.35
N PHE A 572 -3.20 18.45 -9.87
CA PHE A 572 -4.03 19.53 -9.35
C PHE A 572 -4.77 19.09 -8.07
N HIS A 573 -4.67 19.88 -7.01
CA HIS A 573 -5.26 19.65 -5.69
C HIS A 573 -6.73 20.13 -5.66
N ALA A 574 -7.61 19.38 -6.33
CA ALA A 574 -9.03 19.71 -6.43
C ALA A 574 -9.71 19.80 -5.05
N GLU A 575 -9.21 19.10 -4.04
CA GLU A 575 -9.73 19.13 -2.67
C GLU A 575 -9.59 20.53 -2.06
N LEU A 576 -8.40 21.14 -2.19
CA LEU A 576 -8.13 22.50 -1.72
C LEU A 576 -8.91 23.54 -2.53
N TRP A 577 -9.07 23.29 -3.84
CA TRP A 577 -9.87 24.15 -4.71
C TRP A 577 -11.34 24.19 -4.29
N VAL A 578 -11.95 23.04 -4.03
CA VAL A 578 -13.34 22.97 -3.54
C VAL A 578 -13.47 23.67 -2.18
N LEU A 579 -12.52 23.45 -1.25
CA LEU A 579 -12.54 24.13 0.04
C LEU A 579 -12.40 25.66 -0.10
N SER A 580 -11.62 26.14 -1.07
CA SER A 580 -11.47 27.58 -1.32
C SER A 580 -12.77 28.26 -1.76
N TRP A 581 -13.72 27.52 -2.35
CA TRP A 581 -15.05 28.06 -2.69
C TRP A 581 -15.87 28.44 -1.47
N PHE A 582 -15.56 27.82 -0.32
CA PHE A 582 -16.19 28.12 0.97
C PHE A 582 -15.39 29.16 1.78
N GLY A 583 -14.44 29.86 1.15
CA GLY A 583 -13.68 30.94 1.78
C GLY A 583 -12.43 30.50 2.56
N ALA A 584 -12.01 29.24 2.46
CA ALA A 584 -10.75 28.78 3.07
C ALA A 584 -9.53 29.42 2.37
N ASP A 585 -8.69 30.15 3.14
CA ASP A 585 -7.40 30.65 2.68
C ASP A 585 -6.26 29.74 3.17
N PHE A 586 -5.39 29.35 2.25
CA PHE A 586 -4.25 28.47 2.49
C PHE A 586 -2.90 29.18 2.33
N SER A 587 -2.88 30.49 2.10
CA SER A 587 -1.65 31.26 1.87
C SER A 587 -0.64 31.17 3.03
N GLY A 588 -1.12 31.01 4.26
CA GLY A 588 -0.29 30.84 5.46
C GLY A 588 0.02 29.38 5.84
N SER A 589 -0.37 28.40 5.03
CA SER A 589 -0.21 26.98 5.38
C SER A 589 1.19 26.46 5.04
N SER A 590 1.70 25.54 5.86
CA SER A 590 2.88 24.73 5.51
C SER A 590 2.52 23.58 4.57
N LYS A 591 3.52 22.96 3.93
CA LYS A 591 3.34 21.76 3.09
C LYS A 591 2.61 20.62 3.82
N ALA A 592 2.98 20.40 5.07
CA ALA A 592 2.36 19.38 5.93
C ALA A 592 0.89 19.72 6.20
N GLN A 593 0.56 20.99 6.47
CA GLN A 593 -0.83 21.43 6.69
C GLN A 593 -1.69 21.29 5.43
N LEU A 594 -1.17 21.69 4.26
CA LEU A 594 -1.87 21.48 2.98
C LEU A 594 -2.19 20.00 2.76
N SER A 595 -1.22 19.12 3.04
CA SER A 595 -1.41 17.67 2.92
C SER A 595 -2.45 17.16 3.92
N ALA A 596 -2.40 17.59 5.18
CA ALA A 596 -3.35 17.20 6.20
C ALA A 596 -4.78 17.61 5.86
N VAL A 597 -4.99 18.82 5.32
CA VAL A 597 -6.30 19.31 4.87
C VAL A 597 -6.84 18.44 3.74
N ARG A 598 -6.00 18.08 2.76
CA ARG A 598 -6.41 17.22 1.63
C ARG A 598 -6.84 15.83 2.10
N PHE A 599 -6.04 15.18 2.94
CA PHE A 599 -6.43 13.88 3.50
C PHE A 599 -7.66 13.98 4.41
N GLY A 600 -7.81 15.07 5.16
CA GLY A 600 -9.02 15.35 5.94
C GLY A 600 -10.26 15.49 5.06
N PHE A 601 -10.13 16.16 3.91
CA PHE A 601 -11.19 16.24 2.90
C PHE A 601 -11.54 14.86 2.38
N ASP A 602 -10.54 14.07 1.96
CA ASP A 602 -10.74 12.70 1.47
C ASP A 602 -11.46 11.81 2.50
N ALA A 603 -11.18 12.02 3.80
CA ALA A 603 -11.77 11.26 4.89
C ALA A 603 -13.22 11.66 5.20
N LEU A 604 -13.58 12.95 5.12
CA LEU A 604 -14.86 13.46 5.63
C LEU A 604 -15.87 13.80 4.52
N PHE A 605 -15.39 14.32 3.40
CA PHE A 605 -16.24 14.84 2.33
C PHE A 605 -17.19 13.78 1.74
N PRO A 606 -16.77 12.52 1.49
CA PRO A 606 -17.69 11.48 1.01
C PRO A 606 -18.84 11.19 1.99
N PHE A 607 -18.59 11.22 3.30
CA PHE A 607 -19.64 11.04 4.31
C PHE A 607 -20.61 12.22 4.33
N LEU A 608 -20.09 13.45 4.27
CA LEU A 608 -20.91 14.66 4.21
C LEU A 608 -21.88 14.62 3.02
N LEU A 609 -21.37 14.27 1.83
CA LEU A 609 -22.19 14.10 0.63
C LEU A 609 -23.27 13.03 0.85
N LEU A 610 -22.91 11.87 1.41
CA LEU A 610 -23.89 10.81 1.67
C LEU A 610 -24.97 11.23 2.66
N PHE A 611 -24.66 11.98 3.71
CA PHE A 611 -25.66 12.49 4.65
C PHE A 611 -26.62 13.48 3.98
N LEU A 612 -26.09 14.47 3.25
CA LEU A 612 -26.88 15.49 2.56
C LEU A 612 -27.76 14.89 1.47
N LEU A 613 -27.19 14.05 0.60
CA LEU A 613 -27.92 13.42 -0.50
C LEU A 613 -28.94 12.38 0.01
N SER A 614 -28.63 11.65 1.09
CA SER A 614 -29.58 10.70 1.69
C SER A 614 -30.73 11.38 2.44
N ALA A 615 -30.58 12.65 2.83
CA ALA A 615 -31.67 13.42 3.43
C ALA A 615 -32.78 13.74 2.42
N VAL A 616 -32.41 13.96 1.14
CA VAL A 616 -33.32 14.40 0.07
C VAL A 616 -33.74 13.29 -0.91
N THR A 617 -33.19 12.08 -0.79
CA THR A 617 -33.48 10.97 -1.71
C THR A 617 -34.42 9.93 -1.10
N LYS A 618 -35.10 9.16 -1.95
CA LYS A 618 -36.05 8.13 -1.52
C LYS A 618 -35.35 7.00 -0.74
N PRO A 619 -35.78 6.70 0.50
CA PRO A 619 -35.23 5.59 1.28
C PRO A 619 -35.45 4.23 0.61
N VAL A 620 -34.56 3.28 0.93
CA VAL A 620 -34.72 1.87 0.53
C VAL A 620 -35.89 1.24 1.30
N PRO A 621 -36.71 0.37 0.68
CA PRO A 621 -37.80 -0.31 1.36
C PRO A 621 -37.35 -0.99 2.66
N LYS A 622 -38.17 -0.88 3.72
CA LYS A 622 -37.85 -1.42 5.05
C LYS A 622 -37.59 -2.93 5.01
N SER A 623 -38.38 -3.70 4.25
CA SER A 623 -38.23 -5.16 4.11
C SER A 623 -36.86 -5.57 3.55
N ASP A 624 -36.35 -4.84 2.55
CA ASP A 624 -35.02 -5.09 1.98
C ASP A 624 -33.91 -4.79 2.98
N LEU A 625 -34.06 -3.70 3.74
CA LEU A 625 -33.10 -3.31 4.79
C LEU A 625 -33.10 -4.31 5.95
N ASP A 626 -34.27 -4.73 6.43
CA ASP A 626 -34.40 -5.71 7.51
C ASP A 626 -33.78 -7.04 7.10
N ARG A 627 -34.00 -7.50 5.86
CA ARG A 627 -33.35 -8.70 5.33
C ARG A 627 -31.83 -8.57 5.30
N PHE A 628 -31.29 -7.43 4.86
CA PHE A 628 -29.85 -7.21 4.81
C PHE A 628 -29.24 -7.16 6.22
N PHE A 629 -29.80 -6.36 7.12
CA PHE A 629 -29.27 -6.19 8.47
C PHE A 629 -29.50 -7.43 9.35
N ALA A 630 -30.57 -8.20 9.13
CA ALA A 630 -30.75 -9.51 9.75
C ALA A 630 -29.54 -10.41 9.45
N ARG A 631 -29.07 -10.44 8.20
CA ARG A 631 -27.87 -11.19 7.83
C ARG A 631 -26.62 -10.63 8.49
N VAL A 632 -26.41 -9.31 8.47
CA VAL A 632 -25.23 -8.66 9.08
C VAL A 632 -25.11 -8.95 10.58
N HIS A 633 -26.23 -9.01 11.29
CA HIS A 633 -26.24 -9.17 12.75
C HIS A 633 -26.44 -10.61 13.23
N THR A 634 -26.75 -11.54 12.34
CA THR A 634 -26.88 -12.97 12.67
C THR A 634 -25.52 -13.67 12.55
N PRO A 635 -24.98 -14.23 13.65
CA PRO A 635 -23.77 -15.05 13.63
C PRO A 635 -23.87 -16.21 12.63
N VAL A 636 -22.72 -16.65 12.14
CA VAL A 636 -22.63 -17.79 11.22
C VAL A 636 -22.84 -19.09 12.03
N GLN A 637 -23.64 -19.99 11.48
CA GLN A 637 -23.94 -21.29 12.08
C GLN A 637 -23.01 -22.40 11.53
N PRO A 638 -22.77 -23.47 12.31
CA PRO A 638 -21.91 -24.57 11.89
C PRO A 638 -22.42 -25.34 10.66
N THR A 639 -23.74 -25.51 10.55
CA THR A 639 -24.38 -26.28 9.48
C THR A 639 -25.26 -25.41 8.57
N PRO A 640 -25.40 -25.76 7.28
CA PRO A 640 -26.27 -25.02 6.36
C PRO A 640 -27.74 -24.97 6.78
N GLU A 641 -28.25 -26.01 7.43
CA GLU A 641 -29.65 -26.07 7.89
C GLU A 641 -29.90 -25.12 9.06
N GLU A 642 -29.01 -25.12 10.06
CA GLU A 642 -29.08 -24.17 11.19
C GLU A 642 -28.92 -22.74 10.70
N GLU A 643 -28.04 -22.52 9.71
CA GLU A 643 -27.82 -21.22 9.08
C GLU A 643 -29.10 -20.70 8.42
N GLU A 644 -29.77 -21.54 7.64
CA GLU A 644 -31.03 -21.18 7.00
C GLU A 644 -32.13 -20.88 8.02
N ARG A 645 -32.27 -21.71 9.05
CA ARG A 645 -33.24 -21.49 10.14
C ARG A 645 -32.97 -20.18 10.89
N ALA A 646 -31.72 -19.94 11.28
CA ALA A 646 -31.33 -18.73 12.00
C ALA A 646 -31.57 -17.46 11.18
N LEU A 647 -31.29 -17.51 9.87
CA LEU A 647 -31.54 -16.39 8.97
C LEU A 647 -33.03 -16.12 8.76
N ARG A 648 -33.84 -17.16 8.53
CA ARG A 648 -35.31 -17.02 8.41
C ARG A 648 -35.88 -16.41 9.69
N HIS A 649 -35.51 -16.96 10.86
CA HIS A 649 -35.93 -16.45 12.15
C HIS A 649 -35.56 -14.97 12.35
N ALA A 650 -34.32 -14.58 12.02
CA ALA A 650 -33.87 -13.20 12.19
C ALA A 650 -34.56 -12.19 11.25
N VAL A 651 -35.05 -12.65 10.10
CA VAL A 651 -35.83 -11.82 9.17
C VAL A 651 -37.28 -11.70 9.63
N GLU A 652 -37.90 -12.80 10.05
CA GLU A 652 -39.28 -12.84 10.55
C GLU A 652 -39.42 -12.08 11.87
N HIS A 653 -38.42 -12.18 12.76
CA HIS A 653 -38.40 -11.58 14.10
C HIS A 653 -37.36 -10.46 14.21
N TYR A 654 -37.30 -9.57 13.22
CA TYR A 654 -36.30 -8.51 13.16
C TYR A 654 -36.31 -7.57 14.38
N GLU A 655 -37.43 -7.45 15.08
CA GLU A 655 -37.55 -6.70 16.34
C GLU A 655 -36.57 -7.16 17.42
N GLU A 656 -36.21 -8.46 17.43
CA GLU A 656 -35.18 -8.99 18.35
C GLU A 656 -33.78 -8.50 17.99
N VAL A 657 -33.49 -8.35 16.70
CA VAL A 657 -32.25 -7.72 16.21
C VAL A 657 -32.23 -6.26 16.64
N GLU A 658 -33.37 -5.57 16.52
CA GLU A 658 -33.51 -4.17 16.88
C GLU A 658 -33.29 -3.89 18.37
N LYS A 659 -33.80 -4.75 19.27
CA LYS A 659 -33.57 -4.65 20.72
C LYS A 659 -32.09 -4.77 21.13
N ARG A 660 -31.26 -5.40 20.28
CA ARG A 660 -29.81 -5.55 20.50
C ARG A 660 -28.99 -4.34 20.04
N LYS A 661 -29.61 -3.37 19.35
CA LYS A 661 -28.98 -2.09 18.99
C LYS A 661 -28.59 -1.30 20.23
N LEU A 662 -27.54 -0.50 20.11
CA LEU A 662 -27.13 0.47 21.12
C LEU A 662 -28.27 1.47 21.39
N LYS A 663 -28.93 1.94 20.33
CA LYS A 663 -30.13 2.79 20.38
C LYS A 663 -31.25 2.16 19.52
N PRO A 664 -32.16 1.37 20.12
CA PRO A 664 -33.34 0.83 19.43
C PRO A 664 -34.21 1.93 18.81
N GLY A 665 -34.89 1.66 17.68
CA GLY A 665 -35.67 2.65 16.94
C GLY A 665 -34.84 3.66 16.13
N SER A 666 -33.51 3.65 16.26
CA SER A 666 -32.65 4.53 15.46
C SER A 666 -32.32 3.94 14.08
N ASN A 667 -32.00 4.81 13.13
CA ASN A 667 -31.49 4.41 11.81
C ASN A 667 -30.05 3.87 11.85
N TRP A 668 -29.43 3.80 13.03
CA TRP A 668 -28.07 3.30 13.21
C TRP A 668 -28.09 1.82 13.58
N GLU A 669 -27.28 1.03 12.88
CA GLU A 669 -27.15 -0.43 13.01
C GLU A 669 -25.94 -0.80 13.86
N ILE A 670 -25.72 -0.01 14.91
CA ILE A 670 -24.63 -0.20 15.88
C ILE A 670 -25.18 -1.07 17.01
N MET A 671 -24.60 -2.26 17.20
CA MET A 671 -25.00 -3.19 18.25
C MET A 671 -24.41 -2.79 19.60
N LYS A 672 -25.06 -3.18 20.71
CA LYS A 672 -24.46 -3.08 22.04
C LYS A 672 -23.14 -3.88 22.07
N PRO A 673 -22.04 -3.31 22.57
CA PRO A 673 -20.76 -4.00 22.58
C PRO A 673 -20.86 -5.23 23.49
N LYS A 674 -20.46 -6.39 22.98
CA LYS A 674 -20.32 -7.60 23.80
C LYS A 674 -18.96 -7.58 24.50
N LEU A 675 -18.82 -8.32 25.59
CA LEU A 675 -17.54 -8.46 26.30
C LEU A 675 -16.41 -8.88 25.35
N ILE A 676 -16.69 -9.80 24.41
CA ILE A 676 -15.73 -10.23 23.40
C ILE A 676 -15.29 -9.10 22.46
N ASP A 677 -16.17 -8.15 22.17
CA ASP A 677 -15.84 -7.00 21.32
C ASP A 677 -15.03 -5.95 22.10
N VAL A 678 -15.31 -5.77 23.40
CA VAL A 678 -14.50 -4.91 24.29
C VAL A 678 -13.09 -5.48 24.47
N ILE A 679 -12.98 -6.77 24.79
CA ILE A 679 -11.68 -7.45 24.95
C ILE A 679 -10.94 -7.49 23.61
N GLY A 680 -11.63 -7.82 22.52
CA GLY A 680 -11.03 -7.91 21.19
C GLY A 680 -10.51 -6.57 20.69
N PHE A 681 -11.36 -5.54 20.67
CA PHE A 681 -10.98 -4.21 20.20
C PHE A 681 -9.98 -3.52 21.15
N GLY A 682 -10.20 -3.59 22.46
CA GLY A 682 -9.27 -3.06 23.47
C GLY A 682 -7.92 -3.76 23.44
N GLY A 683 -7.90 -5.09 23.30
CA GLY A 683 -6.69 -5.88 23.13
C GLY A 683 -5.92 -5.51 21.86
N CYS A 684 -6.60 -5.16 20.76
CA CYS A 684 -5.94 -4.64 19.56
C CYS A 684 -5.23 -3.31 19.84
N TRP A 685 -5.84 -2.39 20.58
CA TRP A 685 -5.18 -1.13 20.95
C TRP A 685 -3.99 -1.34 21.90
N LEU A 686 -4.08 -2.32 22.80
CA LEU A 686 -2.92 -2.72 23.60
C LEU A 686 -1.79 -3.23 22.71
N LEU A 687 -2.07 -4.05 21.70
CA LEU A 687 -1.06 -4.51 20.73
C LEU A 687 -0.46 -3.36 19.91
N VAL A 688 -1.25 -2.33 19.57
CA VAL A 688 -0.71 -1.09 18.98
C VAL A 688 0.32 -0.46 19.90
N GLY A 689 -0.01 -0.31 21.19
CA GLY A 689 0.91 0.21 22.21
C GLY A 689 2.17 -0.64 22.35
N VAL A 690 2.05 -1.96 22.34
CA VAL A 690 3.20 -2.89 22.41
C VAL A 690 4.12 -2.72 21.20
N ILE A 691 3.59 -2.60 19.99
CA ILE A 691 4.43 -2.41 18.78
C ILE A 691 5.16 -1.06 18.83
N ILE A 692 4.49 0.00 19.25
CA ILE A 692 5.12 1.32 19.43
C ILE A 692 6.20 1.25 20.52
N LEU A 693 5.94 0.55 21.63
CA LEU A 693 6.91 0.34 22.70
C LEU A 693 8.12 -0.45 22.22
N LEU A 694 7.93 -1.51 21.43
CA LEU A 694 9.02 -2.31 20.87
C LEU A 694 9.86 -1.50 19.88
N LEU A 695 9.23 -0.69 19.02
CA LEU A 695 9.94 0.22 18.14
C LEU A 695 10.75 1.25 18.94
N TRP A 696 10.15 1.84 19.98
CA TRP A 696 10.83 2.77 20.87
C TRP A 696 12.00 2.10 21.59
N LEU A 697 11.81 0.89 22.12
CA LEU A 697 12.85 0.13 22.81
C LEU A 697 14.02 -0.17 21.86
N MET A 698 13.75 -0.68 20.65
CA MET A 698 14.77 -0.94 19.63
C MET A 698 15.69 0.27 19.37
N VAL A 699 15.11 1.46 19.40
CA VAL A 699 15.77 2.75 19.09
C VAL A 699 16.51 3.35 20.28
N ASN A 700 16.25 2.87 21.50
CA ASN A 700 16.87 3.35 22.74
C ASN A 700 17.84 2.33 23.37
N ILE A 701 17.93 1.10 22.85
CA ILE A 701 18.98 0.16 23.25
C ILE A 701 20.33 0.74 22.81
N ARG A 702 21.24 0.89 23.77
CA ARG A 702 22.63 1.31 23.54
C ARG A 702 23.57 0.17 23.85
#